data_AF-U2DPH4-F1
#
_entry.id   AF-U2DPH4-F1
#
_cell.length_a   1.000
_cell.length_b   1.000
_cell.length_c   1.000
_cell.angle_alpha   90.00
_cell.angle_beta   90.00
_cell.angle_gamma   90.00
#
_symmetry.space_group_name_H-M   'P 1'
#
loop_
_entity.id
_entity.type
_entity.pdbx_description
1 polymer ?
#
loop_
_entity_poly.entity_id
_entity_poly.type
_entity_poly.pdbx_seq_one_letter_code
_entity_poly.pdbx_strand_id
1 'polypeptide(L)'
;MKKLGSILMLLALCLISCNNTDDLQDDVDTLKKRVTALESQIRDINKNIESVSELVQNGIFITRIEEQADAYALTLNNGKTLRLYMKNDKNLLCPLIGIDKEGYWTVCYDSEAGLKQLLSDGKPVKAKGEDGKTPEFTVDADGFWKIRYGKEEEFRFIYKEGTTEKVSATGGGSAADDSFFEKVEVADNELVLTLKGNGSHSVIRIPIVSEFELSFAGEAGNSVQEFAAGETRMFEMIVRGVESTMISTPEGWTAVLNDAKLTVTAPATSKAATRATADNSNEIAILATHGKYAMIAKMQVKVNAESEDYKSMFEAGKLKIGEETINPADYTVQSLDGQSQTDLSALLGASEATIVFLTGSAEFTIKSTTAVTKPVIIVGQDPEQKPDIVFNESAFLTLKSGKLMFKNVNIKARAANYLFNSPASGDALFTDLTIEDCKMTNLTKAMYYVSKTTVGIERITLKNSLFEFVNTGNIPFFNISGTLTPGLFKKLNMENNIVYHKTGVAAIQLFNWNTKTSTADTGNMTVTIKNNSFINVKGSNVFVKTNKATVNYEKNIFCIAVESTFTSYLYELKDNASTATATDNIVYDTKTTWNYANTDIAKPDNNIMDKVENIPFTHINTADGIFTKDPMYADKGSNLNQ
;
A
#
# COMPACT_ATOMS: atom_id res chain seq x y z
N MET A 1 12.97 8.33 -14.44
CA MET A 1 14.15 9.22 -14.59
C MET A 1 14.53 9.48 -16.06
N LYS A 2 13.61 9.95 -16.92
CA LYS A 2 13.96 10.43 -18.28
C LYS A 2 13.68 11.93 -18.50
N LYS A 3 13.09 12.60 -17.49
CA LYS A 3 12.61 14.00 -17.61
C LYS A 3 13.62 15.08 -17.17
N LEU A 4 14.73 14.72 -16.54
CA LEU A 4 15.77 15.70 -16.13
C LEU A 4 16.88 15.90 -17.18
N GLY A 5 16.99 15.01 -18.18
CA GLY A 5 18.09 15.05 -19.15
C GLY A 5 18.03 16.22 -20.14
N SER A 6 16.83 16.69 -20.50
CA SER A 6 16.67 17.75 -21.51
C SER A 6 16.82 19.16 -20.95
N ILE A 7 16.66 19.37 -19.64
CA ILE A 7 16.93 20.69 -19.02
C ILE A 7 18.43 20.98 -19.06
N LEU A 8 19.27 19.96 -18.92
CA LEU A 8 20.72 20.11 -18.93
C LEU A 8 21.31 20.41 -20.31
N MET A 9 20.64 19.95 -21.38
CA MET A 9 21.13 20.11 -22.76
C MET A 9 20.73 21.45 -23.39
N LEU A 10 19.68 22.10 -22.88
CA LEU A 10 19.34 23.49 -23.25
C LEU A 10 20.15 24.53 -22.44
N LEU A 11 20.60 24.18 -21.22
CA LEU A 11 21.52 25.00 -20.43
C LEU A 11 22.94 25.09 -21.05
N ALA A 12 23.36 24.09 -21.83
CA ALA A 12 24.70 24.07 -22.43
C ALA A 12 24.90 25.11 -23.56
N LEU A 13 23.81 25.63 -24.14
CA LEU A 13 23.87 26.66 -25.20
C LEU A 13 23.80 28.10 -24.66
N CYS A 14 23.54 28.29 -23.35
CA CYS A 14 23.40 29.61 -22.74
C CYS A 14 24.64 30.06 -21.93
N LEU A 15 25.71 29.25 -21.87
CA LEU A 15 26.90 29.54 -21.06
C LEU A 15 27.99 30.36 -21.79
N ILE A 16 27.67 30.99 -22.93
CA ILE A 16 28.52 31.99 -23.59
C ILE A 16 27.80 33.34 -23.66
N SER A 17 27.37 33.84 -22.50
CA SER A 17 27.20 35.28 -22.27
C SER A 17 26.99 35.52 -20.78
N CYS A 18 28.01 36.02 -20.09
CA CYS A 18 27.81 36.61 -18.78
C CYS A 18 27.18 37.99 -18.97
N ASN A 19 25.89 38.10 -18.68
CA ASN A 19 25.23 39.14 -17.87
C ASN A 19 23.72 38.90 -17.92
N ASN A 20 23.06 38.88 -16.76
CA ASN A 20 21.63 38.66 -16.51
C ASN A 20 21.22 37.21 -16.21
N THR A 21 21.57 36.75 -15.01
CA THR A 21 20.95 35.59 -14.35
C THR A 21 19.46 35.79 -14.08
N ASP A 22 19.00 37.04 -13.97
CA ASP A 22 17.61 37.39 -13.68
C ASP A 22 16.69 37.09 -14.87
N ASP A 23 17.15 37.36 -16.11
CA ASP A 23 16.40 37.06 -17.34
C ASP A 23 16.18 35.55 -17.51
N LEU A 24 17.17 34.73 -17.12
CA LEU A 24 17.05 33.26 -17.14
C LEU A 24 16.06 32.74 -16.09
N GLN A 25 15.97 33.41 -14.94
CA GLN A 25 15.01 33.04 -13.91
C GLN A 25 13.57 33.39 -14.34
N ASP A 26 13.39 34.55 -14.98
CA ASP A 26 12.11 34.98 -15.55
C ASP A 26 11.64 34.05 -16.69
N ASP A 27 12.56 33.61 -17.57
CA ASP A 27 12.27 32.64 -18.63
C ASP A 27 11.87 31.27 -18.05
N VAL A 28 12.60 30.80 -17.02
CA VAL A 28 12.29 29.54 -16.33
C VAL A 28 10.93 29.61 -15.64
N ASP A 29 10.62 30.70 -14.96
CA ASP A 29 9.34 30.88 -14.27
C ASP A 29 8.17 31.05 -15.25
N THR A 30 8.42 31.67 -16.41
CA THR A 30 7.47 31.73 -17.52
C THR A 30 7.21 30.34 -18.11
N LEU A 31 8.24 29.52 -18.30
CA LEU A 31 8.10 28.13 -18.75
C LEU A 31 7.34 27.27 -17.73
N LYS A 32 7.64 27.39 -16.43
CA LYS A 32 6.88 26.69 -15.37
C LYS A 32 5.40 27.05 -15.39
N LYS A 33 5.06 28.33 -15.56
CA LYS A 33 3.66 28.79 -15.68
C LYS A 33 2.97 28.16 -16.88
N ARG A 34 3.63 28.10 -18.04
CA ARG A 34 3.09 27.47 -19.26
C ARG A 34 2.91 25.95 -19.12
N VAL A 35 3.87 25.26 -18.50
CA VAL A 35 3.77 23.82 -18.24
C VAL A 35 2.61 23.53 -17.28
N THR A 36 2.51 24.28 -16.19
CA THR A 36 1.42 24.13 -15.20
C THR A 36 0.06 24.38 -15.85
N ALA A 37 -0.03 25.39 -16.72
CA ALA A 37 -1.25 25.70 -17.49
C ALA A 37 -1.62 24.55 -18.44
N LEU A 38 -0.64 23.96 -19.13
CA LEU A 38 -0.85 22.85 -20.05
C LEU A 38 -1.28 21.57 -19.33
N GLU A 39 -0.65 21.24 -18.19
CA GLU A 39 -1.04 20.08 -17.37
C GLU A 39 -2.46 20.22 -16.82
N SER A 40 -2.83 21.42 -16.37
CA SER A 40 -4.20 21.74 -15.94
C SER A 40 -5.20 21.52 -17.07
N GLN A 41 -4.89 22.04 -18.25
CA GLN A 41 -5.77 21.96 -19.41
C GLN A 41 -5.95 20.52 -19.90
N ILE A 42 -4.88 19.71 -19.96
CA ILE A 42 -4.97 18.29 -20.32
C ILE A 42 -5.90 17.56 -19.35
N ARG A 43 -5.76 17.82 -18.04
CA ARG A 43 -6.62 17.23 -17.02
C ARG A 43 -8.09 17.62 -17.24
N ASP A 44 -8.37 18.90 -17.45
CA ASP A 44 -9.74 19.43 -17.50
C ASP A 44 -10.48 18.94 -18.76
N ILE A 45 -9.80 18.90 -19.92
CA ILE A 45 -10.35 18.31 -21.16
C ILE A 45 -10.67 16.84 -20.97
N ASN A 46 -9.70 16.05 -20.49
CA ASN A 46 -9.89 14.61 -20.33
C ASN A 46 -11.01 14.32 -19.33
N LYS A 47 -11.14 15.12 -18.26
CA LYS A 47 -12.24 14.99 -17.30
C LYS A 47 -13.60 15.35 -17.89
N ASN A 48 -13.67 16.36 -18.75
CA ASN A 48 -14.89 16.71 -19.47
C ASN A 48 -15.28 15.61 -20.47
N ILE A 49 -14.31 15.04 -21.20
CA ILE A 49 -14.55 13.91 -22.11
C ILE A 49 -15.06 12.69 -21.34
N GLU A 50 -14.43 12.33 -20.22
CA GLU A 50 -14.88 11.26 -19.34
C GLU A 50 -16.32 11.49 -18.86
N SER A 51 -16.62 12.72 -18.42
CA SER A 51 -17.94 13.08 -17.91
C SER A 51 -19.01 13.03 -19.00
N VAL A 52 -18.74 13.58 -20.18
CA VAL A 52 -19.65 13.51 -21.34
C VAL A 52 -19.85 12.06 -21.77
N SER A 53 -18.79 11.25 -21.82
CA SER A 53 -18.85 9.82 -22.16
C SER A 53 -19.81 9.04 -21.26
N GLU A 54 -19.82 9.35 -19.96
CA GLU A 54 -20.75 8.76 -19.00
C GLU A 54 -22.18 9.31 -19.18
N LEU A 55 -22.33 10.63 -19.35
CA LEU A 55 -23.64 11.29 -19.46
C LEU A 55 -24.44 10.89 -20.71
N VAL A 56 -23.76 10.48 -21.80
CA VAL A 56 -24.42 10.02 -23.04
C VAL A 56 -24.84 8.55 -23.01
N GLN A 57 -24.57 7.82 -21.93
CA GLN A 57 -25.03 6.44 -21.79
C GLN A 57 -26.54 6.38 -21.52
N ASN A 58 -27.19 5.33 -22.03
CA ASN A 58 -28.64 5.15 -21.87
C ASN A 58 -29.01 4.95 -20.39
N GLY A 59 -30.10 5.61 -19.95
CA GLY A 59 -30.65 5.44 -18.61
C GLY A 59 -29.94 6.25 -17.51
N ILE A 60 -28.98 7.10 -17.87
CA ILE A 60 -28.34 8.03 -16.94
C ILE A 60 -29.28 9.22 -16.64
N PHE A 61 -29.37 9.58 -15.36
CA PHE A 61 -29.98 10.81 -14.89
C PHE A 61 -29.22 11.34 -13.68
N ILE A 62 -29.39 12.64 -13.40
CA ILE A 62 -28.72 13.37 -12.34
C ILE A 62 -29.63 13.40 -11.11
N THR A 63 -29.10 12.99 -9.95
CA THR A 63 -29.80 13.06 -8.66
C THR A 63 -29.42 14.30 -7.87
N ARG A 64 -28.22 14.85 -8.08
CA ARG A 64 -27.74 16.08 -7.45
C ARG A 64 -26.83 16.86 -8.39
N ILE A 65 -26.99 18.18 -8.37
CA ILE A 65 -26.10 19.13 -9.06
C ILE A 65 -25.62 20.18 -8.05
N GLU A 66 -24.32 20.43 -8.05
CA GLU A 66 -23.70 21.46 -7.24
C GLU A 66 -22.86 22.37 -8.13
N GLU A 67 -23.21 23.65 -8.15
CA GLU A 67 -22.42 24.67 -8.82
C GLU A 67 -21.20 25.04 -7.95
N GLN A 68 -20.03 25.05 -8.57
CA GLN A 68 -18.75 25.46 -7.98
C GLN A 68 -18.18 26.62 -8.81
N ALA A 69 -17.13 27.28 -8.31
CA ALA A 69 -16.61 28.51 -8.91
C ALA A 69 -16.23 28.39 -10.41
N ASP A 70 -15.75 27.23 -10.84
CA ASP A 70 -15.29 26.94 -12.21
C ASP A 70 -15.83 25.62 -12.78
N ALA A 71 -16.75 24.95 -12.08
CA ALA A 71 -17.25 23.63 -12.46
C ALA A 71 -18.65 23.32 -11.92
N TYR A 72 -19.28 22.29 -12.49
CA TYR A 72 -20.41 21.59 -11.86
C TYR A 72 -19.97 20.22 -11.34
N ALA A 73 -20.38 19.88 -10.13
CA ALA A 73 -20.32 18.51 -9.62
C ALA A 73 -21.70 17.85 -9.79
N LEU A 74 -21.73 16.70 -10.47
CA LEU A 74 -22.96 15.97 -10.78
C LEU A 74 -22.94 14.61 -10.09
N THR A 75 -23.98 14.27 -9.34
CA THR A 75 -24.20 12.91 -8.84
C THR A 75 -25.20 12.21 -9.74
N LEU A 76 -24.85 11.01 -10.22
CA LEU A 76 -25.67 10.20 -11.11
C LEU A 76 -26.46 9.12 -10.36
N ASN A 77 -27.43 8.53 -11.05
CA ASN A 77 -28.23 7.41 -10.56
C ASN A 77 -27.47 6.11 -10.28
N ASN A 78 -26.22 6.00 -10.74
CA ASN A 78 -25.31 4.89 -10.41
C ASN A 78 -24.35 5.21 -9.25
N GLY A 79 -24.55 6.34 -8.55
CA GLY A 79 -23.71 6.79 -7.44
C GLY A 79 -22.40 7.46 -7.85
N LYS A 80 -22.02 7.45 -9.14
CA LYS A 80 -20.82 8.17 -9.59
C LYS A 80 -21.01 9.68 -9.44
N THR A 81 -19.90 10.35 -9.11
CA THR A 81 -19.80 11.81 -9.14
C THR A 81 -18.91 12.23 -10.30
N LEU A 82 -19.45 13.07 -11.19
CA LEU A 82 -18.74 13.66 -12.33
C LEU A 82 -18.43 15.13 -12.08
N ARG A 83 -17.43 15.66 -12.79
CA ARG A 83 -17.08 17.08 -12.77
C ARG A 83 -17.05 17.64 -14.19
N LEU A 84 -17.81 18.71 -14.41
CA LEU A 84 -17.81 19.47 -15.67
C LEU A 84 -17.08 20.80 -15.45
N TYR A 85 -15.91 20.96 -16.07
CA TYR A 85 -15.12 22.19 -16.02
C TYR A 85 -15.62 23.19 -17.06
N MET A 86 -15.94 24.41 -16.62
CA MET A 86 -16.65 25.43 -17.39
C MET A 86 -15.74 26.41 -18.14
N LYS A 87 -14.48 26.56 -17.72
CA LYS A 87 -13.53 27.55 -18.23
C LYS A 87 -12.13 27.00 -18.44
N ASN A 88 -11.41 27.58 -19.39
CA ASN A 88 -9.99 27.32 -19.64
C ASN A 88 -9.27 28.67 -19.86
N ASP A 89 -8.95 29.35 -18.77
CA ASP A 89 -8.43 30.73 -18.79
C ASP A 89 -6.91 30.78 -19.11
N LYS A 90 -6.39 29.83 -19.89
CA LYS A 90 -4.96 29.51 -19.95
C LYS A 90 -4.23 29.94 -21.23
N ASN A 91 -4.92 30.54 -22.21
CA ASN A 91 -4.34 31.03 -23.47
C ASN A 91 -3.48 30.00 -24.22
N LEU A 92 -3.96 28.76 -24.34
CA LEU A 92 -3.25 27.62 -24.94
C LEU A 92 -4.14 26.91 -25.97
N LEU A 93 -3.62 26.64 -27.18
CA LEU A 93 -4.35 26.02 -28.29
C LEU A 93 -4.84 24.60 -27.94
N CYS A 94 -6.16 24.47 -27.85
CA CYS A 94 -6.85 23.24 -27.48
C CYS A 94 -7.54 22.56 -28.68
N PRO A 95 -7.47 21.22 -28.83
CA PRO A 95 -8.42 20.50 -29.66
C PRO A 95 -9.86 20.71 -29.11
N LEU A 96 -10.79 21.13 -29.96
CA LEU A 96 -12.22 21.17 -29.62
C LEU A 96 -12.81 19.79 -29.86
N ILE A 97 -13.41 19.20 -28.83
CA ILE A 97 -14.02 17.85 -28.89
C ILE A 97 -15.53 17.95 -28.78
N GLY A 98 -16.22 17.16 -29.60
CA GLY A 98 -17.68 17.11 -29.64
C GLY A 98 -18.20 15.70 -29.92
N ILE A 99 -19.51 15.59 -30.07
CA ILE A 99 -20.19 14.37 -30.54
C ILE A 99 -21.13 14.80 -31.66
N ASP A 100 -21.10 14.12 -32.80
CA ASP A 100 -22.02 14.42 -33.91
C ASP A 100 -23.43 13.85 -33.68
N LYS A 101 -24.36 14.14 -34.60
CA LYS A 101 -25.77 13.68 -34.51
C LYS A 101 -25.91 12.16 -34.60
N GLU A 102 -24.93 11.48 -35.19
CA GLU A 102 -24.86 10.02 -35.28
C GLU A 102 -24.28 9.36 -34.00
N GLY A 103 -23.70 10.15 -33.09
CA GLY A 103 -23.16 9.69 -31.81
C GLY A 103 -21.68 9.29 -31.85
N TYR A 104 -20.92 9.79 -32.82
CA TYR A 104 -19.47 9.61 -32.92
C TYR A 104 -18.73 10.82 -32.35
N TRP A 105 -17.57 10.57 -31.75
CA TRP A 105 -16.70 11.65 -31.30
C TRP A 105 -16.19 12.45 -32.50
N THR A 106 -16.19 13.77 -32.35
CA THR A 106 -15.63 14.71 -33.32
C THR A 106 -14.52 15.54 -32.69
N VAL A 107 -13.59 16.01 -33.51
CA VAL A 107 -12.49 16.87 -33.12
C VAL A 107 -12.26 17.97 -34.15
N CYS A 108 -11.84 19.14 -33.68
CA CYS A 108 -11.32 20.23 -34.49
C CYS A 108 -9.98 20.67 -33.89
N TYR A 109 -8.92 20.58 -34.68
CA TYR A 109 -7.55 20.97 -34.29
C TYR A 109 -7.15 22.38 -34.77
N ASP A 110 -7.97 22.94 -35.66
CA ASP A 110 -7.83 24.26 -36.26
C ASP A 110 -9.25 24.75 -36.58
N SER A 111 -9.66 25.84 -35.93
CA SER A 111 -11.00 26.41 -36.07
C SER A 111 -11.38 26.76 -37.51
N GLU A 112 -10.40 26.99 -38.39
CA GLU A 112 -10.63 27.27 -39.82
C GLU A 112 -10.90 26.00 -40.64
N ALA A 113 -10.45 24.82 -40.17
CA ALA A 113 -10.57 23.53 -40.89
C ALA A 113 -11.86 22.74 -40.59
N GLY A 114 -12.65 23.18 -39.59
CA GLY A 114 -13.91 22.55 -39.19
C GLY A 114 -13.78 21.25 -38.38
N LEU A 115 -14.92 20.77 -37.85
CA LEU A 115 -15.01 19.51 -37.10
C LEU A 115 -14.96 18.28 -38.00
N LYS A 116 -14.31 17.21 -37.52
CA LYS A 116 -14.22 15.90 -38.18
C LYS A 116 -14.41 14.78 -37.18
N GLN A 117 -14.89 13.62 -37.61
CA GLN A 117 -14.96 12.43 -36.76
C GLN A 117 -13.57 11.94 -36.35
N LEU A 118 -13.41 11.55 -35.08
CA LEU A 118 -12.24 10.82 -34.62
C LEU A 118 -12.21 9.43 -35.26
N LEU A 119 -11.03 9.00 -35.72
CA LEU A 119 -10.84 7.72 -36.36
C LEU A 119 -9.86 6.85 -35.54
N SER A 120 -10.28 5.62 -35.25
CA SER A 120 -9.43 4.54 -34.75
C SER A 120 -9.32 3.48 -35.83
N ASP A 121 -8.10 3.22 -36.31
CA ASP A 121 -7.81 2.27 -37.39
C ASP A 121 -8.69 2.48 -38.63
N GLY A 122 -8.91 3.75 -39.00
CA GLY A 122 -9.69 4.16 -40.17
C GLY A 122 -11.21 4.15 -39.97
N LYS A 123 -11.73 3.84 -38.78
CA LYS A 123 -13.18 3.80 -38.48
C LYS A 123 -13.58 4.89 -37.47
N PRO A 124 -14.77 5.51 -37.64
CA PRO A 124 -15.30 6.46 -36.67
C PRO A 124 -15.43 5.89 -35.26
N VAL A 125 -15.06 6.68 -34.26
CA VAL A 125 -15.08 6.28 -32.84
C VAL A 125 -16.42 6.65 -32.21
N LYS A 126 -17.21 5.64 -31.78
CA LYS A 126 -18.50 5.86 -31.12
C LYS A 126 -18.32 6.41 -29.70
N ALA A 127 -19.15 7.36 -29.30
CA ALA A 127 -19.17 7.90 -27.93
C ALA A 127 -20.03 7.10 -26.95
N LYS A 128 -21.01 6.34 -27.46
CA LYS A 128 -22.01 5.63 -26.65
C LYS A 128 -22.14 4.14 -27.01
N GLY A 129 -22.64 3.35 -26.06
CA GLY A 129 -22.93 1.92 -26.24
C GLY A 129 -21.74 0.99 -25.97
N GLU A 130 -21.94 -0.32 -26.15
CA GLU A 130 -20.98 -1.38 -25.80
C GLU A 130 -19.63 -1.26 -26.54
N ASP A 131 -19.64 -0.79 -27.80
CA ASP A 131 -18.44 -0.48 -28.58
C ASP A 131 -17.90 0.95 -28.36
N GLY A 132 -18.48 1.69 -27.41
CA GLY A 132 -18.12 3.07 -27.12
C GLY A 132 -16.71 3.17 -26.57
N LYS A 133 -15.93 4.12 -27.09
CA LYS A 133 -14.54 4.37 -26.66
C LYS A 133 -14.42 5.79 -26.14
N THR A 134 -13.66 5.98 -25.06
CA THR A 134 -13.41 7.31 -24.47
C THR A 134 -12.03 7.79 -24.90
N PRO A 135 -11.92 8.84 -25.73
CA PRO A 135 -10.62 9.37 -26.14
C PRO A 135 -9.90 10.03 -24.96
N GLU A 136 -8.57 9.98 -24.98
CA GLU A 136 -7.72 10.64 -23.99
C GLU A 136 -6.57 11.36 -24.68
N PHE A 137 -6.37 12.62 -24.30
CA PHE A 137 -5.35 13.50 -24.86
C PHE A 137 -4.15 13.63 -23.92
N THR A 138 -2.97 13.81 -24.50
CA THR A 138 -1.77 14.22 -23.79
C THR A 138 -0.89 15.06 -24.71
N VAL A 139 0.18 15.62 -24.16
CA VAL A 139 1.19 16.36 -24.93
C VAL A 139 2.54 15.70 -24.69
N ASP A 140 3.33 15.54 -25.75
CA ASP A 140 4.68 15.00 -25.65
C ASP A 140 5.69 16.02 -25.09
N ALA A 141 6.94 15.59 -24.95
CA ALA A 141 8.00 16.45 -24.42
C ALA A 141 8.33 17.65 -25.33
N ASP A 142 8.01 17.55 -26.62
CA ASP A 142 8.30 18.58 -27.62
C ASP A 142 7.09 19.53 -27.82
N GLY A 143 6.02 19.36 -27.04
CA GLY A 143 4.85 20.24 -27.08
C GLY A 143 3.83 19.90 -28.16
N PHE A 144 3.77 18.64 -28.63
CA PHE A 144 2.81 18.17 -29.63
C PHE A 144 1.72 17.27 -29.03
N TRP A 145 0.50 17.44 -29.52
CA TRP A 145 -0.66 16.66 -29.07
C TRP A 145 -0.59 15.19 -29.48
N LYS A 146 -1.00 14.32 -28.56
CA LYS A 146 -1.20 12.88 -28.76
C LYS A 146 -2.57 12.44 -28.24
N ILE A 147 -3.11 11.38 -28.82
CA ILE A 147 -4.42 10.81 -28.48
C ILE A 147 -4.38 9.28 -28.39
N ARG A 148 -5.23 8.68 -27.54
CA ARG A 148 -5.56 7.24 -27.53
C ARG A 148 -7.08 7.04 -27.36
N TYR A 149 -7.61 5.87 -27.72
CA TYR A 149 -9.05 5.58 -27.66
C TYR A 149 -9.45 4.49 -26.63
N GLY A 150 -8.57 4.21 -25.68
CA GLY A 150 -8.81 3.28 -24.58
C GLY A 150 -7.56 3.19 -23.68
N LYS A 151 -7.74 2.80 -22.41
CA LYS A 151 -6.62 2.78 -21.44
C LYS A 151 -5.50 1.80 -21.81
N GLU A 152 -5.84 0.76 -22.57
CA GLU A 152 -4.91 -0.28 -23.04
C GLU A 152 -4.23 0.09 -24.37
N GLU A 153 -4.61 1.20 -24.99
CA GLU A 153 -4.04 1.66 -26.27
C GLU A 153 -2.85 2.61 -26.05
N GLU A 154 -1.88 2.52 -26.95
CA GLU A 154 -0.74 3.44 -27.02
C GLU A 154 -1.14 4.81 -27.57
N PHE A 155 -0.55 5.87 -27.01
CA PHE A 155 -0.76 7.24 -27.49
C PHE A 155 -0.13 7.46 -28.87
N ARG A 156 -0.93 7.95 -29.82
CA ARG A 156 -0.53 8.28 -31.20
C ARG A 156 -0.48 9.79 -31.42
N PHE A 157 0.43 10.26 -32.27
CA PHE A 157 0.50 11.68 -32.62
C PHE A 157 -0.71 12.15 -33.43
N ILE A 158 -1.08 13.40 -33.23
CA ILE A 158 -2.10 14.09 -34.02
C ILE A 158 -1.41 14.85 -35.14
N TYR A 159 -1.89 14.67 -36.37
CA TYR A 159 -1.37 15.30 -37.57
C TYR A 159 -2.38 16.26 -38.17
N LYS A 160 -1.90 17.37 -38.75
CA LYS A 160 -2.74 18.22 -39.60
C LYS A 160 -3.19 17.41 -40.82
N GLU A 161 -4.46 17.57 -41.18
CA GLU A 161 -5.10 16.75 -42.19
C GLU A 161 -4.34 16.76 -43.53
N GLY A 162 -4.16 15.58 -44.13
CA GLY A 162 -3.47 15.44 -45.42
C GLY A 162 -1.95 15.68 -45.36
N THR A 163 -1.38 15.87 -44.18
CA THR A 163 0.05 16.16 -43.99
C THR A 163 0.70 15.22 -42.97
N THR A 164 2.02 15.29 -42.87
CA THR A 164 2.82 14.65 -41.81
C THR A 164 3.20 15.65 -40.70
N GLU A 165 2.61 16.84 -40.69
CA GLU A 165 2.90 17.89 -39.69
C GLU A 165 2.14 17.62 -38.39
N LYS A 166 2.84 17.61 -37.25
CA LYS A 166 2.24 17.39 -35.92
C LYS A 166 1.50 18.65 -35.43
N VAL A 167 0.38 18.45 -34.74
CA VAL A 167 -0.38 19.55 -34.12
C VAL A 167 0.31 20.01 -32.83
N SER A 168 0.73 21.28 -32.77
CA SER A 168 1.39 21.88 -31.60
C SER A 168 0.38 22.34 -30.56
N ALA A 169 0.71 22.14 -29.28
CA ALA A 169 -0.03 22.66 -28.14
C ALA A 169 0.35 24.11 -27.77
N THR A 170 1.30 24.73 -28.49
CA THR A 170 1.93 26.00 -28.08
C THR A 170 2.06 27.07 -29.18
N GLY A 171 1.31 26.97 -30.29
CA GLY A 171 1.40 27.87 -31.45
C GLY A 171 0.85 29.29 -31.24
N GLY A 172 1.39 30.27 -31.99
CA GLY A 172 1.05 31.70 -31.98
C GLY A 172 -0.22 32.07 -32.75
N GLY A 173 -1.30 31.32 -32.56
CA GLY A 173 -2.66 31.73 -32.93
C GLY A 173 -3.33 32.47 -31.78
N SER A 174 -4.27 33.37 -32.09
CA SER A 174 -5.09 33.98 -31.04
C SER A 174 -5.90 32.86 -30.38
N ALA A 175 -5.70 32.63 -29.08
CA ALA A 175 -6.53 31.70 -28.32
C ALA A 175 -7.98 32.16 -28.48
N ALA A 176 -8.81 31.35 -29.14
CA ALA A 176 -10.25 31.52 -29.02
C ALA A 176 -10.62 31.30 -27.55
N ASP A 177 -11.78 31.80 -27.09
CA ASP A 177 -12.28 31.54 -25.74
C ASP A 177 -12.43 30.01 -25.52
N ASP A 178 -11.38 29.30 -25.11
CA ASP A 178 -11.21 27.85 -25.30
C ASP A 178 -11.97 27.00 -24.25
N SER A 179 -13.29 27.19 -24.13
CA SER A 179 -14.14 26.29 -23.32
C SER A 179 -14.58 25.05 -24.12
N PHE A 180 -14.62 23.90 -23.44
CA PHE A 180 -15.18 22.65 -23.96
C PHE A 180 -16.68 22.77 -24.28
N PHE A 181 -17.39 23.60 -23.51
CA PHE A 181 -18.82 23.84 -23.65
C PHE A 181 -19.05 25.26 -24.18
N GLU A 182 -19.93 25.40 -25.16
CA GLU A 182 -20.47 26.72 -25.54
C GLU A 182 -21.41 27.23 -24.46
N LYS A 183 -22.21 26.33 -23.87
CA LYS A 183 -23.15 26.65 -22.79
C LYS A 183 -23.43 25.42 -21.93
N VAL A 184 -23.54 25.62 -20.63
CA VAL A 184 -24.10 24.64 -19.69
C VAL A 184 -25.19 25.35 -18.92
N GLU A 185 -26.41 24.80 -18.94
CA GLU A 185 -27.55 25.38 -18.24
C GLU A 185 -28.44 24.31 -17.64
N VAL A 186 -29.10 24.66 -16.54
CA VAL A 186 -30.17 23.87 -15.93
C VAL A 186 -31.49 24.50 -16.35
N ALA A 187 -32.29 23.76 -17.10
CA ALA A 187 -33.60 24.22 -17.58
C ALA A 187 -34.57 23.04 -17.63
N ASP A 188 -35.83 23.27 -17.22
CA ASP A 188 -36.91 22.28 -17.31
C ASP A 188 -36.59 20.90 -16.70
N ASN A 189 -35.93 20.87 -15.53
CA ASN A 189 -35.43 19.64 -14.87
C ASN A 189 -34.47 18.82 -15.76
N GLU A 190 -33.72 19.47 -16.64
CA GLU A 190 -32.64 18.87 -17.41
C GLU A 190 -31.35 19.67 -17.24
N LEU A 191 -30.22 18.97 -17.23
CA LEU A 191 -28.93 19.57 -17.53
C LEU A 191 -28.77 19.58 -19.05
N VAL A 192 -28.60 20.77 -19.60
CA VAL A 192 -28.46 21.02 -21.04
C VAL A 192 -27.00 21.42 -21.31
N LEU A 193 -26.28 20.57 -22.05
CA LEU A 193 -24.90 20.79 -22.46
C LEU A 193 -24.86 21.11 -23.96
N THR A 194 -24.40 22.31 -24.31
CA THR A 194 -24.11 22.70 -25.69
C THR A 194 -22.62 22.60 -25.91
N LEU A 195 -22.19 21.64 -26.74
CA LEU A 195 -20.77 21.42 -27.05
C LEU A 195 -20.28 22.44 -28.08
N LYS A 196 -19.05 22.94 -27.90
CA LYS A 196 -18.47 23.98 -28.78
C LYS A 196 -18.04 23.41 -30.14
N GLY A 197 -18.23 24.20 -31.21
CA GLY A 197 -17.63 23.95 -32.53
C GLY A 197 -18.50 23.22 -33.56
N ASN A 198 -19.73 22.80 -33.23
CA ASN A 198 -20.63 22.14 -34.17
C ASN A 198 -21.65 23.14 -34.72
N GLY A 199 -21.50 23.59 -35.97
CA GLY A 199 -22.44 24.47 -36.69
C GLY A 199 -23.87 23.92 -36.84
N SER A 200 -24.19 22.83 -36.15
CA SER A 200 -25.53 22.35 -35.81
C SER A 200 -25.47 21.78 -34.38
N HIS A 201 -25.95 22.54 -33.40
CA HIS A 201 -25.80 22.29 -31.96
C HIS A 201 -26.03 20.82 -31.54
N SER A 202 -24.96 20.12 -31.15
CA SER A 202 -25.09 18.85 -30.42
C SER A 202 -25.43 19.16 -28.96
N VAL A 203 -26.73 19.26 -28.69
CA VAL A 203 -27.26 19.49 -27.35
C VAL A 203 -27.45 18.15 -26.65
N ILE A 204 -26.71 17.92 -25.57
CA ILE A 204 -26.92 16.76 -24.69
C ILE A 204 -27.88 17.18 -23.58
N ARG A 205 -28.96 16.43 -23.42
CA ARG A 205 -29.99 16.66 -22.38
C ARG A 205 -29.98 15.48 -21.43
N ILE A 206 -29.73 15.76 -20.15
CA ILE A 206 -29.71 14.75 -19.10
C ILE A 206 -30.80 15.12 -18.09
N PRO A 207 -31.78 14.24 -17.85
CA PRO A 207 -32.80 14.49 -16.83
C PRO A 207 -32.19 14.68 -15.45
N ILE A 208 -32.75 15.62 -14.70
CA ILE A 208 -32.48 15.85 -13.27
C ILE A 208 -33.71 15.34 -12.51
N VAL A 209 -33.51 14.29 -11.72
CA VAL A 209 -34.55 13.63 -10.92
C VAL A 209 -34.12 13.70 -9.46
N SER A 210 -34.14 14.91 -8.91
CA SER A 210 -33.62 15.19 -7.57
C SER A 210 -34.44 14.53 -6.46
N GLU A 211 -35.70 14.23 -6.73
CA GLU A 211 -36.65 13.58 -5.82
C GLU A 211 -36.43 12.07 -5.69
N PHE A 212 -35.56 11.46 -6.50
CA PHE A 212 -35.33 10.01 -6.50
C PHE A 212 -33.90 9.67 -6.08
N GLU A 213 -33.74 9.04 -4.91
CA GLU A 213 -32.45 8.61 -4.38
C GLU A 213 -32.55 7.32 -3.59
N LEU A 214 -31.60 6.42 -3.83
CA LEU A 214 -31.31 5.22 -3.06
C LEU A 214 -29.79 5.09 -2.96
N SER A 215 -29.23 5.34 -1.78
CA SER A 215 -27.79 5.22 -1.53
C SER A 215 -27.51 4.82 -0.09
N PHE A 216 -26.32 4.30 0.20
CA PHE A 216 -25.90 4.01 1.58
C PHE A 216 -25.54 5.31 2.29
N ALA A 217 -25.93 5.47 3.54
CA ALA A 217 -25.45 6.56 4.37
C ALA A 217 -23.98 6.27 4.78
N GLY A 218 -23.03 7.07 4.32
CA GLY A 218 -21.60 6.90 4.59
C GLY A 218 -20.90 5.92 3.64
N GLU A 219 -19.92 5.17 4.15
CA GLU A 219 -18.97 4.39 3.33
C GLU A 219 -19.34 2.90 3.15
N ALA A 220 -20.49 2.45 3.68
CA ALA A 220 -20.87 1.04 3.66
C ALA A 220 -20.96 0.46 2.23
N GLY A 221 -21.45 1.25 1.27
CA GLY A 221 -21.49 0.86 -0.15
C GLY A 221 -20.13 0.83 -0.85
N ASN A 222 -19.08 1.41 -0.23
CA ASN A 222 -17.75 1.57 -0.83
C ASN A 222 -16.71 0.58 -0.30
N SER A 223 -17.10 -0.30 0.63
CA SER A 223 -16.20 -1.26 1.29
C SER A 223 -16.86 -2.63 1.43
N VAL A 224 -16.03 -3.68 1.52
CA VAL A 224 -16.51 -5.03 1.82
C VAL A 224 -16.95 -5.09 3.27
N GLN A 225 -18.21 -5.46 3.50
CA GLN A 225 -18.76 -5.67 4.83
C GLN A 225 -18.52 -7.11 5.27
N GLU A 226 -17.68 -7.28 6.28
CA GLU A 226 -17.45 -8.58 6.91
C GLU A 226 -18.49 -8.85 8.01
N PHE A 227 -18.96 -10.11 8.06
CA PHE A 227 -19.95 -10.60 9.03
C PHE A 227 -19.44 -11.90 9.66
N ALA A 228 -19.67 -12.12 10.95
CA ALA A 228 -19.58 -13.45 11.52
C ALA A 228 -20.68 -14.37 10.93
N ALA A 229 -20.48 -15.69 10.99
CA ALA A 229 -21.49 -16.64 10.52
C ALA A 229 -22.82 -16.43 11.28
N GLY A 230 -23.92 -16.24 10.54
CA GLY A 230 -25.25 -15.97 11.09
C GLY A 230 -25.47 -14.55 11.65
N GLU A 231 -24.47 -13.66 11.59
CA GLU A 231 -24.59 -12.29 12.10
C GLU A 231 -25.64 -11.49 11.30
N THR A 232 -26.38 -10.64 12.01
CA THR A 232 -27.32 -9.68 11.41
C THR A 232 -26.88 -8.25 11.72
N ARG A 233 -26.75 -7.41 10.69
CA ARG A 233 -26.38 -5.98 10.82
C ARG A 233 -27.38 -5.09 10.10
N MET A 234 -27.47 -3.85 10.54
CA MET A 234 -28.31 -2.81 9.93
C MET A 234 -27.43 -1.72 9.33
N PHE A 235 -27.79 -1.27 8.12
CA PHE A 235 -27.16 -0.17 7.41
C PHE A 235 -28.19 0.92 7.15
N GLU A 236 -27.86 2.14 7.56
CA GLU A 236 -28.66 3.31 7.24
C GLU A 236 -28.55 3.60 5.73
N MET A 237 -29.69 3.91 5.12
CA MET A 237 -29.81 4.26 3.71
C MET A 237 -30.42 5.65 3.56
N ILE A 238 -30.07 6.33 2.47
CA ILE A 238 -30.77 7.51 1.99
C ILE A 238 -31.82 7.01 1.00
N VAL A 239 -33.10 7.21 1.32
CA VAL A 239 -34.23 6.77 0.49
C VAL A 239 -35.14 7.97 0.24
N ARG A 240 -35.29 8.37 -1.02
CA ARG A 240 -36.16 9.49 -1.46
C ARG A 240 -36.88 9.10 -2.74
N GLY A 241 -38.20 9.32 -2.81
CA GLY A 241 -39.00 9.07 -4.02
C GLY A 241 -39.07 7.62 -4.50
N VAL A 242 -38.54 6.64 -3.76
CA VAL A 242 -38.57 5.23 -4.19
C VAL A 242 -40.00 4.69 -4.15
N GLU A 243 -40.51 4.21 -5.30
CA GLU A 243 -41.85 3.63 -5.42
C GLU A 243 -41.84 2.11 -5.21
N SER A 244 -40.81 1.43 -5.73
CA SER A 244 -40.64 -0.02 -5.57
C SER A 244 -39.17 -0.41 -5.50
N THR A 245 -38.89 -1.53 -4.83
CA THR A 245 -37.54 -2.08 -4.69
C THR A 245 -37.49 -3.58 -4.95
N MET A 246 -36.42 -4.04 -5.57
CA MET A 246 -36.06 -5.45 -5.68
C MET A 246 -34.65 -5.64 -5.10
N ILE A 247 -34.50 -6.60 -4.19
CA ILE A 247 -33.22 -6.91 -3.54
C ILE A 247 -32.73 -8.27 -4.05
N SER A 248 -31.48 -8.30 -4.51
CA SER A 248 -30.75 -9.52 -4.84
C SER A 248 -29.65 -9.73 -3.80
N THR A 249 -29.55 -10.95 -3.27
CA THR A 249 -28.51 -11.35 -2.30
C THR A 249 -27.71 -12.54 -2.82
N PRO A 250 -26.47 -12.73 -2.34
CA PRO A 250 -25.74 -13.96 -2.58
C PRO A 250 -26.41 -15.17 -1.90
N GLU A 251 -26.05 -16.38 -2.33
CA GLU A 251 -26.59 -17.61 -1.76
C GLU A 251 -26.41 -17.67 -0.23
N GLY A 252 -27.47 -17.99 0.49
CA GLY A 252 -27.46 -18.10 1.95
C GLY A 252 -27.55 -16.78 2.72
N TRP A 253 -27.41 -15.63 2.04
CA TRP A 253 -27.64 -14.32 2.63
C TRP A 253 -29.10 -13.89 2.51
N THR A 254 -29.57 -13.11 3.48
CA THR A 254 -30.87 -12.44 3.39
C THR A 254 -30.72 -10.95 3.63
N ALA A 255 -31.56 -10.15 2.98
CA ALA A 255 -31.58 -8.71 3.16
C ALA A 255 -33.00 -8.15 3.02
N VAL A 256 -33.34 -7.18 3.86
CA VAL A 256 -34.66 -6.52 3.88
C VAL A 256 -34.45 -5.02 4.06
N LEU A 257 -35.09 -4.21 3.21
CA LEU A 257 -35.09 -2.75 3.32
C LEU A 257 -36.44 -2.29 3.92
N ASN A 258 -36.39 -1.70 5.12
CA ASN A 258 -37.56 -1.12 5.81
C ASN A 258 -37.19 0.26 6.36
N ASP A 259 -38.06 1.27 6.21
CA ASP A 259 -37.90 2.61 6.79
C ASP A 259 -36.48 3.21 6.64
N ALA A 260 -35.94 3.14 5.42
CA ALA A 260 -34.59 3.59 5.08
C ALA A 260 -33.43 2.84 5.78
N LYS A 261 -33.68 1.62 6.26
CA LYS A 261 -32.66 0.73 6.84
C LYS A 261 -32.60 -0.60 6.12
N LEU A 262 -31.41 -0.94 5.63
CA LEU A 262 -31.13 -2.26 5.09
C LEU A 262 -30.66 -3.18 6.22
N THR A 263 -31.46 -4.18 6.57
CA THR A 263 -31.05 -5.27 7.47
C THR A 263 -30.50 -6.41 6.65
N VAL A 264 -29.28 -6.85 6.96
CA VAL A 264 -28.58 -7.93 6.25
C VAL A 264 -28.20 -9.01 7.24
N THR A 265 -28.46 -10.28 6.89
CA THR A 265 -28.10 -11.44 7.69
C THR A 265 -27.22 -12.39 6.87
N ALA A 266 -26.07 -12.73 7.45
CA ALA A 266 -25.12 -13.69 6.90
C ALA A 266 -25.62 -15.14 7.02
N PRO A 267 -25.18 -16.05 6.13
CA PRO A 267 -25.45 -17.47 6.28
C PRO A 267 -24.84 -18.03 7.57
N ALA A 268 -25.53 -18.98 8.19
CA ALA A 268 -25.13 -19.60 9.47
C ALA A 268 -23.89 -20.52 9.39
N THR A 269 -23.34 -20.75 8.18
CA THR A 269 -22.14 -21.59 8.00
C THR A 269 -21.17 -20.90 7.06
N SER A 270 -19.87 -20.98 7.38
CA SER A 270 -18.77 -20.38 6.60
C SER A 270 -18.41 -21.14 5.32
N LYS A 271 -19.18 -22.17 4.93
CA LYS A 271 -18.84 -22.99 3.75
C LYS A 271 -19.12 -22.20 2.48
N ALA A 272 -18.04 -21.86 1.78
CA ALA A 272 -18.09 -21.38 0.41
C ALA A 272 -18.94 -22.33 -0.46
N ALA A 273 -19.97 -21.79 -1.11
CA ALA A 273 -20.71 -22.51 -2.13
C ALA A 273 -19.77 -22.87 -3.27
N THR A 274 -19.55 -24.17 -3.48
CA THR A 274 -18.82 -24.67 -4.64
C THR A 274 -19.79 -24.81 -5.79
N ARG A 275 -19.86 -23.81 -6.70
CA ARG A 275 -20.07 -24.03 -8.14
C ARG A 275 -19.99 -22.77 -9.00
N ALA A 276 -19.55 -23.01 -10.23
CA ALA A 276 -19.42 -22.06 -11.32
C ALA A 276 -20.77 -21.66 -11.92
N THR A 277 -21.25 -20.48 -11.55
CA THR A 277 -22.15 -19.60 -12.31
C THR A 277 -21.75 -18.16 -11.93
N ALA A 278 -21.98 -17.16 -12.79
CA ALA A 278 -21.45 -15.79 -12.68
C ALA A 278 -21.29 -15.30 -11.23
N ASP A 279 -20.08 -14.87 -10.87
CA ASP A 279 -19.64 -14.56 -9.50
C ASP A 279 -20.40 -13.37 -8.89
N ASN A 280 -21.57 -13.63 -8.33
CA ASN A 280 -22.31 -12.75 -7.43
C ASN A 280 -22.17 -13.22 -5.97
N SER A 281 -21.12 -14.00 -5.65
CA SER A 281 -20.95 -14.68 -4.37
C SER A 281 -20.82 -13.74 -3.16
N ASN A 282 -20.59 -12.45 -3.41
CA ASN A 282 -20.30 -11.44 -2.39
C ASN A 282 -21.06 -10.10 -2.59
N GLU A 283 -22.08 -10.00 -3.46
CA GLU A 283 -22.77 -8.71 -3.71
C GLU A 283 -24.26 -8.73 -3.32
N ILE A 284 -24.68 -7.74 -2.53
CA ILE A 284 -26.09 -7.37 -2.34
C ILE A 284 -26.39 -6.18 -3.25
N ALA A 285 -27.44 -6.28 -4.06
CA ALA A 285 -27.89 -5.22 -4.96
C ALA A 285 -29.36 -4.88 -4.71
N ILE A 286 -29.66 -3.59 -4.64
CA ILE A 286 -31.02 -3.06 -4.46
C ILE A 286 -31.35 -2.22 -5.68
N LEU A 287 -32.25 -2.73 -6.52
CA LEU A 287 -32.84 -2.00 -7.64
C LEU A 287 -34.07 -1.23 -7.13
N ALA A 288 -34.05 0.09 -7.22
CA ALA A 288 -35.19 0.96 -6.94
C ALA A 288 -35.76 1.56 -8.23
N THR A 289 -37.06 1.86 -8.23
CA THR A 289 -37.75 2.52 -9.36
C THR A 289 -38.53 3.76 -8.91
N HIS A 290 -38.63 4.74 -9.81
CA HIS A 290 -39.52 5.90 -9.70
C HIS A 290 -40.03 6.26 -11.10
N GLY A 291 -41.31 5.98 -11.39
CA GLY A 291 -41.87 6.13 -12.73
C GLY A 291 -41.09 5.34 -13.78
N LYS A 292 -40.48 6.05 -14.75
CA LYS A 292 -39.63 5.46 -15.80
C LYS A 292 -38.16 5.33 -15.43
N TYR A 293 -37.76 5.82 -14.26
CA TYR A 293 -36.37 5.86 -13.80
C TYR A 293 -36.06 4.68 -12.89
N ALA A 294 -34.82 4.20 -12.96
CA ALA A 294 -34.33 3.13 -12.12
C ALA A 294 -32.90 3.44 -11.63
N MET A 295 -32.59 2.99 -10.41
CA MET A 295 -31.26 3.14 -9.81
C MET A 295 -30.89 1.91 -9.00
N ILE A 296 -29.58 1.64 -8.88
CA ILE A 296 -29.07 0.46 -8.18
C ILE A 296 -28.10 0.91 -7.09
N ALA A 297 -28.37 0.52 -5.85
CA ALA A 297 -27.41 0.60 -4.75
C ALA A 297 -26.77 -0.79 -4.54
N LYS A 298 -25.46 -0.84 -4.34
CA LYS A 298 -24.70 -2.09 -4.17
C LYS A 298 -23.87 -2.07 -2.90
N MET A 299 -23.71 -3.25 -2.28
CA MET A 299 -22.83 -3.48 -1.14
C MET A 299 -22.14 -4.83 -1.28
N GLN A 300 -20.84 -4.86 -1.01
CA GLN A 300 -20.08 -6.10 -0.99
C GLN A 300 -20.14 -6.70 0.43
N VAL A 301 -20.35 -8.01 0.53
CA VAL A 301 -20.49 -8.76 1.79
C VAL A 301 -19.63 -10.01 1.79
N LYS A 302 -19.14 -10.41 2.97
CA LYS A 302 -18.33 -11.62 3.15
C LYS A 302 -18.57 -12.19 4.55
N VAL A 303 -18.67 -13.52 4.65
CA VAL A 303 -18.65 -14.20 5.95
C VAL A 303 -17.21 -14.41 6.36
N ASN A 304 -16.84 -13.92 7.53
CA ASN A 304 -15.63 -14.33 8.21
C ASN A 304 -15.80 -15.81 8.52
N ALA A 305 -15.02 -16.64 7.82
CA ALA A 305 -14.80 -17.99 8.31
C ALA A 305 -14.33 -17.84 9.76
N GLU A 306 -15.02 -18.48 10.72
CA GLU A 306 -14.41 -18.70 12.04
C GLU A 306 -12.97 -19.14 11.77
N SER A 307 -12.01 -18.32 12.16
CA SER A 307 -10.61 -18.62 11.85
C SER A 307 -10.32 -19.95 12.53
N GLU A 308 -10.04 -21.00 11.73
CA GLU A 308 -9.58 -22.29 12.26
C GLU A 308 -8.45 -21.98 13.26
N ASP A 309 -8.65 -22.31 14.54
CA ASP A 309 -7.68 -21.93 15.56
C ASP A 309 -6.35 -22.65 15.32
N TYR A 310 -5.25 -22.10 15.82
CA TYR A 310 -3.93 -22.65 15.48
C TYR A 310 -3.71 -24.06 16.04
N LYS A 311 -4.45 -24.48 17.08
CA LYS A 311 -4.40 -25.84 17.61
C LYS A 311 -5.06 -26.82 16.65
N SER A 312 -6.22 -26.48 16.12
CA SER A 312 -6.94 -27.25 15.10
C SER A 312 -6.14 -27.35 13.81
N MET A 313 -5.52 -26.24 13.37
CA MET A 313 -4.59 -26.25 12.24
C MET A 313 -3.40 -27.17 12.50
N PHE A 314 -2.85 -27.17 13.71
CA PHE A 314 -1.75 -28.06 14.08
C PHE A 314 -2.19 -29.51 14.04
N GLU A 315 -3.27 -29.89 14.73
CA GLU A 315 -3.79 -31.26 14.77
C GLU A 315 -4.12 -31.81 13.37
N ALA A 316 -4.54 -30.94 12.44
CA ALA A 316 -4.78 -31.27 11.05
C ALA A 316 -3.51 -31.34 10.18
N GLY A 317 -2.32 -31.08 10.73
CA GLY A 317 -1.04 -31.05 10.02
C GLY A 317 -0.87 -29.85 9.07
N LYS A 318 -1.59 -28.75 9.32
CA LYS A 318 -1.62 -27.54 8.48
C LYS A 318 -0.91 -26.33 9.08
N LEU A 319 -0.62 -26.32 10.38
CA LEU A 319 0.00 -25.18 11.04
C LEU A 319 1.40 -24.92 10.44
N LYS A 320 1.58 -23.73 9.88
CA LYS A 320 2.87 -23.25 9.37
C LYS A 320 3.39 -22.15 10.26
N ILE A 321 4.67 -22.23 10.62
CA ILE A 321 5.40 -21.19 11.36
C ILE A 321 6.76 -21.00 10.67
N GLY A 322 7.06 -19.77 10.27
CA GLY A 322 8.21 -19.46 9.43
C GLY A 322 8.14 -20.21 8.09
N GLU A 323 9.13 -21.06 7.84
CA GLU A 323 9.22 -21.86 6.62
C GLU A 323 8.75 -23.31 6.83
N GLU A 324 8.43 -23.69 8.06
CA GLU A 324 8.15 -25.07 8.44
C GLU A 324 6.66 -25.33 8.61
N THR A 325 6.17 -26.44 8.05
CA THR A 325 4.90 -27.04 8.46
C THR A 325 5.15 -27.89 9.69
N ILE A 326 4.44 -27.61 10.78
CA ILE A 326 4.65 -28.28 12.07
C ILE A 326 3.87 -29.60 12.07
N ASN A 327 4.60 -30.72 12.11
CA ASN A 327 4.01 -32.05 12.14
C ASN A 327 3.62 -32.46 13.57
N PRO A 328 2.35 -32.82 13.84
CA PRO A 328 1.90 -33.22 15.17
C PRO A 328 2.66 -34.39 15.80
N ALA A 329 3.15 -35.32 14.98
CA ALA A 329 3.88 -36.49 15.49
C ALA A 329 5.22 -36.14 16.15
N ASP A 330 5.75 -34.93 15.92
CA ASP A 330 7.07 -34.53 16.39
C ASP A 330 7.06 -33.81 17.75
N TYR A 331 5.87 -33.50 18.30
CA TYR A 331 5.75 -32.65 19.50
C TYR A 331 4.78 -33.21 20.54
N THR A 332 5.19 -33.10 21.80
CA THR A 332 4.28 -33.19 22.94
C THR A 332 3.46 -31.91 23.04
N VAL A 333 2.14 -32.05 23.11
CA VAL A 333 1.19 -30.92 23.07
C VAL A 333 0.77 -30.53 24.48
N GLN A 334 0.75 -29.23 24.76
CA GLN A 334 0.15 -28.68 25.97
C GLN A 334 -0.80 -27.54 25.63
N SER A 335 -1.88 -27.43 26.39
CA SER A 335 -2.81 -26.30 26.34
C SER A 335 -2.86 -25.67 27.72
N LEU A 336 -2.63 -24.36 27.77
CA LEU A 336 -2.67 -23.58 29.00
C LEU A 336 -3.65 -22.44 28.83
N ASP A 337 -4.51 -22.30 29.83
CA ASP A 337 -5.37 -21.13 29.97
C ASP A 337 -4.70 -20.14 30.94
N GLY A 338 -4.66 -18.87 30.53
CA GLY A 338 -4.04 -17.80 31.28
C GLY A 338 -4.76 -17.62 32.61
N GLN A 339 -4.05 -17.89 33.70
CA GLN A 339 -4.45 -17.55 35.05
C GLN A 339 -3.37 -16.62 35.62
N SER A 340 -3.71 -15.84 36.66
CA SER A 340 -2.74 -14.91 37.26
C SER A 340 -1.44 -15.64 37.65
N GLN A 341 -0.33 -15.26 37.01
CA GLN A 341 1.03 -15.77 37.23
C GLN A 341 1.37 -17.19 36.74
N THR A 342 0.69 -17.71 35.71
CA THR A 342 1.13 -18.96 35.06
C THR A 342 2.58 -18.80 34.55
N ASP A 343 3.48 -19.69 34.97
CA ASP A 343 4.91 -19.63 34.66
C ASP A 343 5.28 -20.63 33.56
N LEU A 344 5.85 -20.14 32.46
CA LEU A 344 6.27 -20.93 31.31
C LEU A 344 7.71 -21.48 31.44
N SER A 345 8.45 -21.09 32.48
CA SER A 345 9.89 -21.38 32.61
C SER A 345 10.25 -22.86 32.52
N ALA A 346 9.41 -23.75 33.06
CA ALA A 346 9.64 -25.20 33.01
C ALA A 346 9.47 -25.78 31.60
N LEU A 347 8.52 -25.25 30.81
CA LEU A 347 8.21 -25.70 29.46
C LEU A 347 9.32 -25.34 28.47
N LEU A 348 9.94 -24.19 28.69
CA LEU A 348 11.09 -23.74 27.91
C LEU A 348 12.34 -24.61 28.12
N GLY A 349 12.37 -25.44 29.18
CA GLY A 349 13.41 -26.40 29.49
C GLY A 349 12.99 -27.86 29.30
N ALA A 350 11.91 -28.12 28.56
CA ALA A 350 11.36 -29.46 28.37
C ALA A 350 12.40 -30.47 27.83
N SER A 351 12.30 -31.72 28.30
CA SER A 351 13.15 -32.83 27.87
C SER A 351 12.80 -33.37 26.48
N GLU A 352 11.65 -32.99 25.96
CA GLU A 352 11.10 -33.41 24.66
C GLU A 352 10.69 -32.20 23.83
N ALA A 353 10.57 -32.40 22.52
CA ALA A 353 10.02 -31.37 21.64
C ALA A 353 8.58 -31.06 22.07
N THR A 354 8.27 -29.79 22.32
CA THR A 354 7.00 -29.38 22.93
C THR A 354 6.36 -28.24 22.17
N ILE A 355 5.05 -28.30 21.96
CA ILE A 355 4.23 -27.18 21.49
C ILE A 355 3.20 -26.81 22.55
N VAL A 356 3.08 -25.52 22.85
CA VAL A 356 2.19 -24.98 23.87
C VAL A 356 1.20 -24.02 23.23
N PHE A 357 -0.08 -24.31 23.39
CA PHE A 357 -1.19 -23.45 22.99
C PHE A 357 -1.69 -22.64 24.19
N LEU A 358 -1.61 -21.32 24.08
CA LEU A 358 -2.00 -20.38 25.12
C LEU A 358 -3.40 -19.83 24.81
N THR A 359 -4.26 -19.79 25.82
CA THR A 359 -5.62 -19.23 25.78
C THR A 359 -5.82 -18.27 26.96
N GLY A 360 -6.92 -17.52 26.96
CA GLY A 360 -7.27 -16.59 28.03
C GLY A 360 -6.60 -15.22 27.91
N SER A 361 -7.08 -14.27 28.71
CA SER A 361 -6.64 -12.86 28.70
C SER A 361 -5.65 -12.50 29.81
N ALA A 362 -5.31 -13.45 30.69
CA ALA A 362 -4.34 -13.22 31.76
C ALA A 362 -2.89 -13.40 31.27
N GLU A 363 -1.97 -12.74 31.99
CA GLU A 363 -0.55 -12.73 31.66
C GLU A 363 0.16 -14.05 32.02
N PHE A 364 0.90 -14.60 31.06
CA PHE A 364 1.90 -15.64 31.27
C PHE A 364 3.25 -15.01 31.61
N THR A 365 4.02 -15.67 32.46
CA THR A 365 5.32 -15.17 32.92
C THR A 365 6.45 -16.13 32.58
N ILE A 366 7.64 -15.60 32.33
CA ILE A 366 8.90 -16.35 32.33
C ILE A 366 9.68 -15.86 33.54
N LYS A 367 9.61 -16.62 34.64
CA LYS A 367 10.11 -16.21 35.95
C LYS A 367 11.60 -16.47 36.16
N SER A 368 12.14 -17.54 35.56
CA SER A 368 13.54 -17.94 35.78
C SER A 368 14.32 -18.11 34.48
N THR A 369 15.63 -17.97 34.57
CA THR A 369 16.54 -18.31 33.48
C THR A 369 16.49 -19.80 33.19
N THR A 370 16.25 -20.15 31.92
CA THR A 370 16.17 -21.54 31.46
C THR A 370 16.93 -21.72 30.14
N ALA A 371 17.51 -22.89 29.93
CA ALA A 371 18.11 -23.25 28.65
C ALA A 371 17.11 -24.00 27.76
N VAL A 372 16.92 -23.52 26.54
CA VAL A 372 16.19 -24.24 25.49
C VAL A 372 17.13 -25.29 24.91
N THR A 373 16.80 -26.56 25.14
CA THR A 373 17.63 -27.71 24.72
C THR A 373 16.94 -28.64 23.73
N LYS A 374 15.63 -28.48 23.57
CA LYS A 374 14.76 -29.20 22.64
C LYS A 374 13.91 -28.19 21.87
N PRO A 375 13.30 -28.56 20.74
CA PRO A 375 12.32 -27.72 20.06
C PRO A 375 11.20 -27.29 21.00
N VAL A 376 10.96 -25.98 21.12
CA VAL A 376 9.82 -25.43 21.86
C VAL A 376 9.08 -24.44 20.97
N ILE A 377 7.77 -24.61 20.85
CA ILE A 377 6.88 -23.72 20.11
C ILE A 377 5.82 -23.18 21.06
N ILE A 378 5.63 -21.87 21.10
CA ILE A 378 4.59 -21.20 21.90
C ILE A 378 3.65 -20.46 20.95
N VAL A 379 2.36 -20.78 21.03
CA VAL A 379 1.34 -20.27 20.11
C VAL A 379 0.16 -19.73 20.92
N GLY A 380 -0.26 -18.48 20.69
CA GLY A 380 -1.59 -18.03 21.12
C GLY A 380 -2.64 -18.72 20.26
N GLN A 381 -3.53 -19.53 20.84
CA GLN A 381 -4.38 -20.47 20.11
C GLN A 381 -5.35 -19.78 19.16
N ASP A 382 -6.04 -18.74 19.65
CA ASP A 382 -7.03 -17.97 18.90
C ASP A 382 -6.35 -16.92 18.00
N PRO A 383 -6.47 -16.98 16.67
CA PRO A 383 -5.86 -16.01 15.75
C PRO A 383 -6.25 -14.55 16.01
N GLU A 384 -7.40 -14.32 16.64
CA GLU A 384 -7.92 -12.98 16.94
C GLU A 384 -7.46 -12.47 18.31
N GLN A 385 -6.92 -13.34 19.19
CA GLN A 385 -6.45 -12.97 20.53
C GLN A 385 -4.97 -13.31 20.72
N LYS A 386 -4.20 -12.35 21.23
CA LYS A 386 -2.77 -12.53 21.51
C LYS A 386 -2.54 -12.58 23.03
N PRO A 387 -2.26 -13.76 23.60
CA PRO A 387 -1.88 -13.86 25.00
C PRO A 387 -0.60 -13.09 25.30
N ASP A 388 -0.55 -12.48 26.48
CA ASP A 388 0.62 -11.73 26.96
C ASP A 388 1.65 -12.65 27.63
N ILE A 389 2.91 -12.53 27.23
CA ILE A 389 4.06 -13.19 27.84
C ILE A 389 5.02 -12.12 28.35
N VAL A 390 5.31 -12.15 29.64
CA VAL A 390 6.21 -11.18 30.29
C VAL A 390 7.44 -11.88 30.86
N PHE A 391 8.61 -11.34 30.49
CA PHE A 391 9.87 -11.75 31.10
C PHE A 391 10.07 -10.99 32.41
N ASN A 392 10.26 -11.73 33.51
CA ASN A 392 10.73 -11.12 34.75
C ASN A 392 12.11 -10.48 34.56
N GLU A 393 12.44 -9.48 35.40
CA GLU A 393 13.66 -8.68 35.28
C GLU A 393 14.95 -9.53 35.22
N SER A 394 15.00 -10.63 35.98
CA SER A 394 16.17 -11.53 36.02
C SER A 394 16.14 -12.65 34.98
N ALA A 395 15.02 -12.91 34.31
CA ALA A 395 14.83 -14.09 33.46
C ALA A 395 15.33 -13.87 32.02
N PHE A 396 16.06 -14.84 31.47
CA PHE A 396 16.43 -14.91 30.06
C PHE A 396 16.50 -16.35 29.58
N LEU A 397 16.50 -16.56 28.27
CA LEU A 397 16.63 -17.91 27.71
C LEU A 397 18.01 -18.12 27.11
N THR A 398 18.63 -19.23 27.46
CA THR A 398 19.83 -19.71 26.78
C THR A 398 19.44 -20.63 25.64
N LEU A 399 19.67 -20.17 24.41
CA LEU A 399 19.37 -20.91 23.17
C LEU A 399 20.51 -21.92 22.91
N LYS A 400 20.43 -23.09 23.55
CA LYS A 400 21.52 -24.08 23.55
C LYS A 400 21.44 -25.06 22.39
N SER A 401 20.27 -25.67 22.18
CA SER A 401 20.03 -26.61 21.08
C SER A 401 18.54 -26.68 20.73
N GLY A 402 18.21 -27.18 19.53
CA GLY A 402 16.83 -27.24 19.06
C GLY A 402 16.39 -25.93 18.42
N LYS A 403 15.15 -25.51 18.68
CA LYS A 403 14.54 -24.29 18.13
C LYS A 403 13.57 -23.66 19.10
N LEU A 404 13.32 -22.37 18.95
CA LEU A 404 12.32 -21.62 19.70
C LEU A 404 11.47 -20.81 18.73
N MET A 405 10.16 -21.02 18.78
CA MET A 405 9.23 -20.33 17.89
C MET A 405 8.09 -19.71 18.69
N PHE A 406 7.79 -18.44 18.43
CA PHE A 406 6.64 -17.74 18.96
C PHE A 406 5.69 -17.41 17.81
N LYS A 407 4.40 -17.71 17.98
CA LYS A 407 3.34 -17.34 17.05
C LYS A 407 2.15 -16.72 17.76
N ASN A 408 1.67 -15.59 17.26
CA ASN A 408 0.43 -14.95 17.75
C ASN A 408 0.43 -14.68 19.26
N VAL A 409 1.49 -14.06 19.77
CA VAL A 409 1.61 -13.67 21.18
C VAL A 409 2.14 -12.25 21.33
N ASN A 410 1.81 -11.61 22.44
CA ASN A 410 2.46 -10.38 22.86
C ASN A 410 3.63 -10.74 23.78
N ILE A 411 4.80 -10.17 23.54
CA ILE A 411 6.01 -10.42 24.32
C ILE A 411 6.49 -9.10 24.91
N LYS A 412 6.43 -8.97 26.23
CA LYS A 412 7.03 -7.83 26.93
C LYS A 412 8.46 -8.18 27.32
N ALA A 413 9.41 -7.55 26.66
CA ALA A 413 10.82 -7.72 26.97
C ALA A 413 11.17 -7.10 28.34
N ARG A 414 12.24 -7.61 28.95
CA ARG A 414 12.80 -7.07 30.19
C ARG A 414 13.77 -5.90 29.92
N ALA A 415 13.91 -5.01 30.89
CA ALA A 415 14.89 -3.92 30.86
C ALA A 415 16.30 -4.35 31.31
N ALA A 416 16.81 -5.46 30.78
CA ALA A 416 18.12 -6.03 31.15
C ALA A 416 18.95 -6.39 29.91
N ASN A 417 20.22 -6.75 30.09
CA ASN A 417 21.25 -6.83 29.03
C ASN A 417 20.85 -7.55 27.74
N TYR A 418 20.13 -8.67 27.85
CA TYR A 418 19.59 -9.41 26.70
C TYR A 418 18.40 -10.28 27.08
N LEU A 419 17.55 -10.64 26.12
CA LEU A 419 16.45 -11.59 26.32
C LEU A 419 16.88 -13.04 26.11
N PHE A 420 17.74 -13.24 25.12
CA PHE A 420 18.28 -14.51 24.69
C PHE A 420 19.80 -14.45 24.67
N ASN A 421 20.46 -15.54 25.02
CA ASN A 421 21.87 -15.71 24.77
C ASN A 421 22.20 -17.08 24.20
N SER A 422 23.36 -17.18 23.56
CA SER A 422 23.97 -18.48 23.26
C SER A 422 24.48 -19.14 24.55
N PRO A 423 24.71 -20.46 24.57
CA PRO A 423 25.35 -21.11 25.71
C PRO A 423 26.78 -20.61 25.92
N ALA A 424 27.22 -20.58 27.18
CA ALA A 424 28.59 -20.21 27.56
C ALA A 424 29.61 -21.35 27.33
N SER A 425 29.15 -22.60 27.19
CA SER A 425 29.95 -23.79 26.94
C SER A 425 29.22 -24.78 26.02
N GLY A 426 29.96 -25.66 25.35
CA GLY A 426 29.43 -26.58 24.32
C GLY A 426 29.44 -26.02 22.89
N ASP A 427 28.92 -26.83 21.96
CA ASP A 427 28.85 -26.57 20.51
C ASP A 427 27.44 -26.14 20.06
N ALA A 428 27.39 -25.49 18.90
CA ALA A 428 26.18 -24.92 18.29
C ALA A 428 25.24 -25.99 17.72
N LEU A 429 24.03 -26.11 18.27
CA LEU A 429 22.96 -26.95 17.73
C LEU A 429 21.60 -26.22 17.69
N PHE A 430 21.60 -24.89 17.81
CA PHE A 430 20.37 -24.11 17.76
C PHE A 430 20.05 -23.73 16.31
N THR A 431 18.95 -24.26 15.80
CA THR A 431 18.64 -24.26 14.37
C THR A 431 17.71 -23.13 13.97
N ASP A 432 16.76 -22.74 14.82
CA ASP A 432 15.73 -21.78 14.43
C ASP A 432 15.23 -20.92 15.60
N LEU A 433 15.26 -19.61 15.41
CA LEU A 433 14.53 -18.64 16.22
C LEU A 433 13.50 -17.93 15.32
N THR A 434 12.22 -18.19 15.57
CA THR A 434 11.12 -17.56 14.82
C THR A 434 10.20 -16.74 15.74
N ILE A 435 9.88 -15.52 15.32
CA ILE A 435 8.86 -14.66 15.93
C ILE A 435 7.91 -14.25 14.80
N GLU A 436 6.69 -14.80 14.80
CA GLU A 436 5.71 -14.62 13.73
C GLU A 436 4.35 -14.15 14.27
N ASP A 437 3.73 -13.17 13.62
CA ASP A 437 2.44 -12.60 14.04
C ASP A 437 2.43 -12.11 15.50
N CYS A 438 3.56 -11.61 16.01
CA CYS A 438 3.73 -11.22 17.41
C CYS A 438 3.83 -9.70 17.59
N LYS A 439 3.58 -9.22 18.80
CA LYS A 439 3.92 -7.85 19.23
C LYS A 439 4.97 -7.92 20.32
N MET A 440 6.16 -7.40 20.09
CA MET A 440 7.23 -7.34 21.07
C MET A 440 7.44 -5.91 21.55
N THR A 441 7.35 -5.70 22.86
CA THR A 441 7.45 -4.37 23.49
C THR A 441 8.60 -4.25 24.45
N ASN A 442 8.92 -3.01 24.83
CA ASN A 442 9.94 -2.70 25.84
C ASN A 442 11.38 -3.14 25.43
N LEU A 443 11.73 -3.08 24.14
CA LEU A 443 13.09 -3.39 23.67
C LEU A 443 14.06 -2.26 24.03
N THR A 444 14.73 -2.41 25.18
CA THR A 444 15.72 -1.45 25.71
C THR A 444 17.17 -1.84 25.43
N LYS A 445 17.43 -3.12 25.15
CA LYS A 445 18.75 -3.75 24.98
C LYS A 445 18.71 -4.78 23.84
N ALA A 446 19.83 -5.45 23.59
CA ALA A 446 19.92 -6.51 22.59
C ALA A 446 18.87 -7.61 22.86
N MET A 447 18.25 -8.16 21.83
CA MET A 447 17.39 -9.33 22.01
C MET A 447 18.26 -10.58 22.18
N TYR A 448 19.28 -10.73 21.34
CA TYR A 448 20.19 -11.88 21.39
C TYR A 448 21.65 -11.46 21.60
N TYR A 449 22.36 -12.20 22.45
CA TYR A 449 23.79 -12.04 22.68
C TYR A 449 24.56 -13.35 22.48
N VAL A 450 25.59 -13.30 21.63
CA VAL A 450 26.57 -14.38 21.47
C VAL A 450 27.60 -14.32 22.59
N SER A 451 27.60 -15.34 23.45
CA SER A 451 28.49 -15.47 24.61
C SER A 451 29.81 -16.21 24.30
N LYS A 452 29.94 -16.84 23.11
CA LYS A 452 31.14 -17.62 22.74
C LYS A 452 31.43 -17.55 21.23
N THR A 453 32.68 -17.78 20.84
CA THR A 453 33.15 -17.63 19.45
C THR A 453 32.63 -18.69 18.46
N THR A 454 32.13 -19.82 18.95
CA THR A 454 31.77 -21.02 18.15
C THR A 454 30.28 -21.35 18.18
N VAL A 455 29.43 -20.39 18.53
CA VAL A 455 27.99 -20.59 18.72
C VAL A 455 27.18 -19.57 17.92
N GLY A 456 26.00 -20.01 17.47
CA GLY A 456 25.12 -19.21 16.62
C GLY A 456 23.73 -19.82 16.49
N ILE A 457 22.92 -19.20 15.65
CA ILE A 457 21.55 -19.62 15.30
C ILE A 457 21.53 -19.80 13.78
N GLU A 458 21.17 -20.98 13.28
CA GLU A 458 21.18 -21.20 11.83
C GLU A 458 20.19 -20.31 11.08
N ARG A 459 18.95 -20.19 11.56
CA ARG A 459 17.89 -19.38 10.97
C ARG A 459 17.24 -18.45 11.97
N ILE A 460 17.09 -17.20 11.57
CA ILE A 460 16.33 -16.20 12.30
C ILE A 460 15.21 -15.72 11.38
N THR A 461 13.96 -15.84 11.85
CA THR A 461 12.77 -15.37 11.12
C THR A 461 11.97 -14.41 11.99
N LEU A 462 11.80 -13.18 11.53
CA LEU A 462 10.90 -12.19 12.11
C LEU A 462 9.86 -11.86 11.07
N LYS A 463 8.60 -12.18 11.31
CA LYS A 463 7.57 -12.09 10.28
C LYS A 463 6.26 -11.53 10.82
N ASN A 464 5.62 -10.66 10.06
CA ASN A 464 4.28 -10.12 10.38
C ASN A 464 4.20 -9.59 11.82
N SER A 465 5.29 -9.03 12.34
CA SER A 465 5.40 -8.69 13.77
C SER A 465 5.66 -7.21 13.98
N LEU A 466 5.29 -6.74 15.16
CA LEU A 466 5.56 -5.38 15.64
C LEU A 466 6.69 -5.41 16.67
N PHE A 467 7.70 -4.56 16.50
CA PHE A 467 8.81 -4.42 17.42
C PHE A 467 8.90 -2.97 17.91
N GLU A 468 8.55 -2.75 19.18
CA GLU A 468 8.64 -1.46 19.86
C GLU A 468 9.98 -1.33 20.60
N PHE A 469 10.78 -0.39 20.13
CA PHE A 469 12.03 0.02 20.74
C PHE A 469 11.82 1.21 21.68
N VAL A 470 12.51 1.15 22.82
CA VAL A 470 12.55 2.18 23.88
C VAL A 470 13.99 2.38 24.38
N ASN A 471 14.96 2.03 23.53
CA ASN A 471 16.37 2.04 23.88
C ASN A 471 16.96 3.45 23.97
N THR A 472 17.92 3.61 24.87
CA THR A 472 18.79 4.78 24.91
C THR A 472 20.12 4.46 24.24
N GLY A 473 20.55 5.29 23.30
CA GLY A 473 21.77 5.05 22.52
C GLY A 473 21.63 3.91 21.52
N ASN A 474 22.71 3.56 20.83
CA ASN A 474 22.69 2.51 19.82
C ASN A 474 22.61 1.10 20.44
N ILE A 475 21.70 0.26 19.96
CA ILE A 475 21.63 -1.15 20.36
C ILE A 475 21.63 -2.11 19.15
N PRO A 476 22.37 -3.24 19.23
CA PRO A 476 22.24 -4.34 18.29
C PRO A 476 21.12 -5.28 18.72
N PHE A 477 20.08 -5.43 17.90
CA PHE A 477 18.97 -6.36 18.14
C PHE A 477 19.49 -7.81 18.22
N PHE A 478 20.30 -8.22 17.24
CA PHE A 478 21.15 -9.40 17.33
C PHE A 478 22.61 -9.00 17.50
N ASN A 479 23.13 -9.14 18.71
CA ASN A 479 24.54 -8.90 19.02
C ASN A 479 25.37 -10.17 18.82
N ILE A 480 26.04 -10.26 17.68
CA ILE A 480 26.88 -11.41 17.34
C ILE A 480 28.36 -11.05 17.23
N SER A 481 28.78 -9.91 17.78
CA SER A 481 30.15 -9.41 17.66
C SER A 481 31.22 -10.36 18.24
N GLY A 482 30.81 -11.29 19.11
CA GLY A 482 31.68 -12.27 19.75
C GLY A 482 31.94 -13.54 18.93
N THR A 483 31.25 -13.79 17.81
CA THR A 483 31.48 -15.02 17.03
C THR A 483 32.70 -14.94 16.10
N LEU A 484 33.50 -16.00 16.08
CA LEU A 484 34.51 -16.26 15.04
C LEU A 484 33.98 -17.18 13.94
N THR A 485 32.74 -17.66 14.06
CA THR A 485 32.09 -18.58 13.12
C THR A 485 30.80 -17.97 12.57
N PRO A 486 30.87 -16.82 11.86
CA PRO A 486 29.68 -16.13 11.33
C PRO A 486 28.83 -16.99 10.37
N GLY A 487 29.42 -17.99 9.71
CA GLY A 487 28.75 -18.94 8.84
C GLY A 487 27.78 -19.89 9.55
N LEU A 488 27.79 -19.93 10.89
CA LEU A 488 26.72 -20.57 11.66
C LEU A 488 25.39 -19.83 11.52
N PHE A 489 25.40 -18.54 11.19
CA PHE A 489 24.20 -17.77 10.88
C PHE A 489 23.93 -17.86 9.39
N LYS A 490 23.11 -18.83 8.98
CA LYS A 490 22.83 -19.09 7.57
C LYS A 490 21.77 -18.15 7.01
N LYS A 491 20.81 -17.70 7.85
CA LYS A 491 19.67 -16.90 7.37
C LYS A 491 19.18 -15.89 8.40
N LEU A 492 18.94 -14.66 7.94
CA LEU A 492 18.10 -13.66 8.58
C LEU A 492 16.96 -13.28 7.62
N ASN A 493 15.73 -13.57 8.02
CA ASN A 493 14.54 -13.19 7.28
C ASN A 493 13.71 -12.21 8.13
N MET A 494 13.54 -10.98 7.65
CA MET A 494 12.63 -10.00 8.23
C MET A 494 11.61 -9.61 7.17
N GLU A 495 10.37 -10.07 7.34
CA GLU A 495 9.30 -9.86 6.36
C GLU A 495 8.05 -9.27 6.98
N ASN A 496 7.51 -8.22 6.34
CA ASN A 496 6.22 -7.64 6.71
C ASN A 496 6.12 -7.13 8.16
N ASN A 497 7.22 -6.68 8.75
CA ASN A 497 7.24 -6.19 10.14
C ASN A 497 7.11 -4.67 10.22
N ILE A 498 6.62 -4.18 11.37
CA ILE A 498 6.79 -2.78 11.76
C ILE A 498 7.84 -2.73 12.88
N VAL A 499 8.89 -1.95 12.67
CA VAL A 499 9.96 -1.72 13.64
C VAL A 499 9.98 -0.24 13.95
N TYR A 500 9.73 0.14 15.20
CA TYR A 500 9.63 1.56 15.53
C TYR A 500 10.20 1.90 16.90
N HIS A 501 10.51 3.17 17.10
CA HIS A 501 10.87 3.70 18.41
C HIS A 501 9.72 4.52 19.01
N LYS A 502 9.41 4.27 20.29
CA LYS A 502 8.18 4.73 20.96
C LYS A 502 8.10 6.25 21.13
N THR A 503 9.21 6.92 21.48
CA THR A 503 9.19 8.32 21.98
C THR A 503 10.02 9.31 21.16
N GLY A 504 10.66 8.88 20.08
CA GLY A 504 11.60 9.71 19.31
C GLY A 504 12.38 8.88 18.30
N VAL A 505 13.51 9.39 17.80
CA VAL A 505 14.37 8.65 16.86
C VAL A 505 15.52 7.96 17.58
N ALA A 506 15.68 6.65 17.37
CA ALA A 506 16.79 5.88 17.93
C ALA A 506 17.70 5.25 16.87
N ALA A 507 18.97 5.14 17.22
CA ALA A 507 19.92 4.32 16.47
C ALA A 507 19.75 2.84 16.86
N ILE A 508 19.64 1.97 15.86
CA ILE A 508 19.58 0.52 16.04
C ILE A 508 20.44 -0.18 14.99
N GLN A 509 20.82 -1.42 15.30
CA GLN A 509 21.38 -2.36 14.33
C GLN A 509 20.52 -3.62 14.41
N LEU A 510 20.04 -4.14 13.27
CA LEU A 510 19.28 -5.39 13.26
C LEU A 510 20.21 -6.56 13.54
N PHE A 511 21.40 -6.56 12.92
CA PHE A 511 22.34 -7.66 13.01
C PHE A 511 23.77 -7.12 13.05
N ASN A 512 24.53 -7.45 14.09
CA ASN A 512 25.83 -6.82 14.34
C ASN A 512 26.95 -7.85 14.56
N TRP A 513 27.63 -8.23 13.47
CA TRP A 513 28.94 -8.85 13.54
C TRP A 513 30.06 -7.80 13.47
N ASN A 514 31.17 -8.06 14.16
CA ASN A 514 32.31 -7.15 14.15
C ASN A 514 33.18 -7.41 12.90
N THR A 515 33.03 -6.57 11.88
CA THR A 515 33.75 -6.65 10.59
C THR A 515 35.28 -6.54 10.71
N LYS A 516 35.80 -6.03 11.83
CA LYS A 516 37.26 -6.02 12.10
C LYS A 516 37.80 -7.37 12.55
N THR A 517 36.93 -8.32 12.92
CA THR A 517 37.32 -9.64 13.43
C THR A 517 37.90 -10.52 12.33
N SER A 518 39.13 -11.02 12.50
CA SER A 518 39.69 -12.03 11.61
C SER A 518 39.03 -13.39 11.84
N THR A 519 38.61 -14.06 10.77
CA THR A 519 38.02 -15.40 10.81
C THR A 519 38.48 -16.21 9.60
N ALA A 520 38.61 -17.52 9.77
CA ALA A 520 38.83 -18.49 8.68
C ALA A 520 37.50 -19.06 8.14
N ASP A 521 36.37 -18.68 8.73
CA ASP A 521 35.05 -19.14 8.33
C ASP A 521 34.61 -18.46 7.03
N THR A 522 34.28 -19.29 6.04
CA THR A 522 33.88 -18.89 4.69
C THR A 522 32.40 -19.11 4.42
N GLY A 523 31.63 -19.49 5.46
CA GLY A 523 30.18 -19.70 5.35
C GLY A 523 29.45 -18.45 4.88
N ASN A 524 28.40 -18.66 4.08
CA ASN A 524 27.58 -17.60 3.51
C ASN A 524 26.25 -17.46 4.24
N MET A 525 25.87 -16.23 4.54
CA MET A 525 24.55 -15.88 5.10
C MET A 525 23.63 -15.32 4.02
N THR A 526 22.35 -15.68 4.04
CA THR A 526 21.31 -14.97 3.28
C THR A 526 20.57 -14.00 4.20
N VAL A 527 20.46 -12.75 3.79
CA VAL A 527 19.72 -11.70 4.51
C VAL A 527 18.60 -11.19 3.61
N THR A 528 17.36 -11.35 4.05
CA THR A 528 16.17 -10.83 3.37
C THR A 528 15.47 -9.86 4.31
N ILE A 529 15.38 -8.59 3.91
CA ILE A 529 14.62 -7.55 4.59
C ILE A 529 13.58 -7.06 3.60
N LYS A 530 12.33 -7.52 3.73
CA LYS A 530 11.29 -7.29 2.72
C LYS A 530 9.98 -6.79 3.31
N ASN A 531 9.36 -5.80 2.66
CA ASN A 531 8.05 -5.27 3.06
C ASN A 531 8.00 -4.83 4.53
N ASN A 532 9.09 -4.33 5.11
CA ASN A 532 9.07 -3.82 6.49
C ASN A 532 8.85 -2.32 6.51
N SER A 533 8.26 -1.81 7.59
CA SER A 533 8.17 -0.39 7.90
C SER A 533 9.06 -0.06 9.10
N PHE A 534 10.09 0.74 8.89
CA PHE A 534 11.01 1.22 9.92
C PHE A 534 10.65 2.67 10.26
N ILE A 535 10.13 2.92 11.47
CA ILE A 535 9.55 4.21 11.85
C ILE A 535 10.33 4.81 13.03
N ASN A 536 10.93 5.98 12.83
CA ASN A 536 11.79 6.64 13.81
C ASN A 536 12.95 5.75 14.33
N VAL A 537 13.46 4.86 13.48
CA VAL A 537 14.66 4.07 13.76
C VAL A 537 15.66 4.22 12.63
N LYS A 538 16.95 4.31 12.97
CA LYS A 538 18.04 4.50 12.00
C LYS A 538 19.15 3.49 12.19
N GLY A 539 19.73 3.04 11.09
CA GLY A 539 20.96 2.26 11.04
C GLY A 539 22.18 3.15 11.31
N SER A 540 22.20 3.88 12.42
CA SER A 540 23.34 4.71 12.83
C SER A 540 24.39 3.80 13.47
N ASN A 541 25.37 3.40 12.67
CA ASN A 541 26.22 2.20 12.79
C ASN A 541 25.69 0.95 12.05
N VAL A 542 24.91 1.16 10.98
CA VAL A 542 24.49 0.15 9.99
C VAL A 542 23.44 -0.84 10.50
N PHE A 543 22.37 -1.04 9.74
CA PHE A 543 21.35 -2.05 10.10
C PHE A 543 21.91 -3.46 10.11
N VAL A 544 22.67 -3.88 9.09
CA VAL A 544 23.23 -5.23 8.99
C VAL A 544 24.73 -5.19 8.80
N LYS A 545 25.48 -5.77 9.75
CA LYS A 545 26.92 -6.03 9.64
C LYS A 545 27.19 -7.52 9.67
N THR A 546 27.87 -8.05 8.65
CA THR A 546 28.20 -9.49 8.58
C THR A 546 29.45 -9.75 7.73
N ASN A 547 29.93 -10.99 7.73
CA ASN A 547 31.11 -11.40 7.00
C ASN A 547 30.83 -11.56 5.50
N LYS A 548 30.48 -12.78 5.07
CA LYS A 548 30.09 -13.13 3.70
C LYS A 548 28.58 -13.32 3.63
N ALA A 549 27.91 -12.54 2.78
CA ALA A 549 26.46 -12.63 2.66
C ALA A 549 25.91 -12.27 1.28
N THR A 550 24.71 -12.78 1.02
CA THR A 550 23.79 -12.28 -0.02
C THR A 550 22.70 -11.48 0.68
N VAL A 551 22.67 -10.17 0.46
CA VAL A 551 21.73 -9.23 1.09
C VAL A 551 20.68 -8.76 0.09
N ASN A 552 19.40 -8.82 0.47
CA ASN A 552 18.28 -8.31 -0.31
C ASN A 552 17.39 -7.41 0.56
N TYR A 553 17.30 -6.13 0.19
CA TYR A 553 16.32 -5.19 0.70
C TYR A 553 15.26 -4.92 -0.37
N GLU A 554 14.01 -5.28 -0.12
CA GLU A 554 12.94 -5.12 -1.13
C GLU A 554 11.69 -4.46 -0.53
N LYS A 555 11.17 -3.42 -1.18
CA LYS A 555 9.86 -2.81 -0.87
C LYS A 555 9.70 -2.38 0.60
N ASN A 556 10.78 -1.95 1.26
CA ASN A 556 10.70 -1.43 2.63
C ASN A 556 10.36 0.06 2.65
N ILE A 557 9.76 0.51 3.74
CA ILE A 557 9.56 1.93 4.06
C ILE A 557 10.49 2.28 5.23
N PHE A 558 11.34 3.29 5.05
CA PHE A 558 12.09 3.92 6.12
C PHE A 558 11.53 5.32 6.35
N CYS A 559 10.94 5.57 7.51
CA CYS A 559 10.24 6.82 7.80
C CYS A 559 10.76 7.45 9.10
N ILE A 560 11.29 8.65 8.99
CA ILE A 560 11.76 9.47 10.10
C ILE A 560 10.82 10.65 10.22
N ALA A 561 9.78 10.47 11.05
CA ALA A 561 8.71 11.44 11.25
C ALA A 561 9.11 12.57 12.22
N VAL A 562 10.16 12.36 13.02
CA VAL A 562 10.73 13.35 13.93
C VAL A 562 12.17 13.63 13.51
N GLU A 563 12.59 14.89 13.49
CA GLU A 563 13.94 15.26 13.05
C GLU A 563 15.05 14.53 13.82
N SER A 564 16.10 14.12 13.10
CA SER A 564 17.29 13.48 13.68
C SER A 564 18.52 13.76 12.82
N THR A 565 19.68 13.88 13.45
CA THR A 565 20.98 14.09 12.78
C THR A 565 21.75 12.80 12.49
N PHE A 566 21.21 11.65 12.88
CA PHE A 566 21.83 10.35 12.64
C PHE A 566 21.90 10.04 11.14
N THR A 567 23.10 9.72 10.65
CA THR A 567 23.29 9.07 9.33
C THR A 567 22.85 7.62 9.41
N SER A 568 22.39 7.05 8.31
CA SER A 568 21.92 5.66 8.24
C SER A 568 22.56 4.90 7.08
N TYR A 569 22.83 3.61 7.32
CA TYR A 569 23.36 2.67 6.33
C TYR A 569 22.56 1.36 6.40
N LEU A 570 22.27 0.75 5.24
CA LEU A 570 21.58 -0.54 5.21
C LEU A 570 22.52 -1.70 5.57
N TYR A 571 23.74 -1.73 5.02
CA TYR A 571 24.66 -2.85 5.24
C TYR A 571 26.15 -2.50 5.25
N GLU A 572 26.93 -3.37 5.89
CA GLU A 572 28.39 -3.39 5.93
C GLU A 572 28.86 -4.83 5.84
N LEU A 573 29.51 -5.16 4.72
CA LEU A 573 29.95 -6.53 4.40
C LEU A 573 31.48 -6.56 4.36
N LYS A 574 32.06 -7.69 4.81
CA LYS A 574 33.53 -7.86 4.91
C LYS A 574 34.12 -8.68 3.77
N ASP A 575 33.44 -9.73 3.32
CA ASP A 575 33.98 -10.64 2.31
C ASP A 575 33.67 -10.13 0.90
N ASN A 576 34.68 -10.06 0.03
CA ASN A 576 34.55 -9.54 -1.34
C ASN A 576 33.61 -10.36 -2.24
N ALA A 577 33.32 -11.62 -1.88
CA ALA A 577 32.34 -12.44 -2.59
C ALA A 577 30.89 -12.15 -2.17
N SER A 578 30.67 -11.19 -1.27
CA SER A 578 29.33 -10.77 -0.86
C SER A 578 28.59 -10.05 -1.99
N THR A 579 27.26 -10.15 -1.97
CA THR A 579 26.36 -9.48 -2.93
C THR A 579 25.27 -8.75 -2.17
N ALA A 580 24.80 -7.63 -2.71
CA ALA A 580 23.72 -6.86 -2.13
C ALA A 580 22.80 -6.28 -3.22
N THR A 581 21.50 -6.30 -2.96
CA THR A 581 20.47 -5.71 -3.81
C THR A 581 19.52 -4.90 -2.94
N ALA A 582 19.07 -3.76 -3.47
CA ALA A 582 18.11 -2.90 -2.82
C ALA A 582 17.13 -2.36 -3.87
N THR A 583 15.90 -2.87 -3.88
CA THR A 583 14.90 -2.60 -4.93
C THR A 583 13.60 -2.09 -4.32
N ASP A 584 13.03 -1.04 -4.91
CA ASP A 584 11.73 -0.46 -4.54
C ASP A 584 11.56 -0.04 -3.07
N ASN A 585 12.68 0.19 -2.36
CA ASN A 585 12.66 0.75 -1.02
C ASN A 585 12.45 2.27 -1.09
N ILE A 586 11.76 2.85 -0.10
CA ILE A 586 11.57 4.30 -0.01
C ILE A 586 12.06 4.84 1.33
N VAL A 587 12.57 6.08 1.30
CA VAL A 587 13.04 6.81 2.48
C VAL A 587 12.29 8.12 2.60
N TYR A 588 11.69 8.38 3.77
CA TYR A 588 11.24 9.71 4.17
C TYR A 588 12.10 10.18 5.34
N ASP A 589 12.92 11.19 5.10
CA ASP A 589 13.77 11.84 6.11
C ASP A 589 14.09 13.25 5.61
N THR A 590 13.56 14.27 6.29
CA THR A 590 13.71 15.67 5.87
C THR A 590 15.12 16.22 6.07
N LYS A 591 15.98 15.56 6.87
CA LYS A 591 17.22 16.15 7.38
C LYS A 591 18.48 15.47 6.90
N THR A 592 18.54 14.14 6.93
CA THR A 592 19.80 13.40 6.72
C THR A 592 19.75 12.46 5.54
N THR A 593 20.89 12.29 4.88
CA THR A 593 21.05 11.34 3.77
C THR A 593 21.16 9.91 4.30
N TRP A 594 20.61 8.98 3.52
CA TRP A 594 20.68 7.55 3.77
C TRP A 594 21.55 6.90 2.71
N ASN A 595 22.39 5.95 3.12
CA ASN A 595 23.28 5.22 2.22
C ASN A 595 22.95 3.73 2.19
N TYR A 596 23.25 3.07 1.07
CA TYR A 596 23.11 1.61 0.97
C TYR A 596 24.22 0.91 1.78
N ALA A 597 25.48 1.11 1.40
CA ALA A 597 26.64 0.43 1.97
C ALA A 597 27.53 1.35 2.80
N ASN A 598 28.13 0.82 3.87
CA ASN A 598 29.16 1.50 4.68
C ASN A 598 30.61 1.08 4.34
N THR A 599 30.79 0.19 3.36
CA THR A 599 32.09 -0.26 2.83
C THR A 599 32.06 -0.26 1.30
N ASP A 600 33.21 -0.47 0.66
CA ASP A 600 33.31 -0.62 -0.80
C ASP A 600 32.82 -2.00 -1.32
N ILE A 601 32.48 -2.92 -0.41
CA ILE A 601 32.06 -4.27 -0.74
C ILE A 601 30.57 -4.30 -1.04
N ALA A 602 30.21 -4.80 -2.24
CA ALA A 602 28.85 -4.77 -2.76
C ALA A 602 28.21 -3.37 -2.70
N LYS A 603 29.02 -2.32 -2.83
CA LYS A 603 28.57 -0.94 -2.87
C LYS A 603 28.00 -0.62 -4.26
N PRO A 604 26.77 -0.11 -4.39
CA PRO A 604 26.25 0.34 -5.67
C PRO A 604 26.95 1.63 -6.13
N ASP A 605 26.96 1.88 -7.44
CA ASP A 605 27.57 3.08 -8.03
C ASP A 605 27.00 4.37 -7.41
N ASN A 606 25.67 4.43 -7.28
CA ASN A 606 25.01 5.43 -6.45
C ASN A 606 24.76 4.86 -5.05
N ASN A 607 25.59 5.25 -4.09
CA ASN A 607 25.48 4.78 -2.71
C ASN A 607 24.44 5.55 -1.88
N ILE A 608 23.71 6.51 -2.47
CA ILE A 608 22.70 7.32 -1.79
C ILE A 608 21.30 6.82 -2.13
N MET A 609 20.46 6.66 -1.10
CA MET A 609 19.05 6.30 -1.28
C MET A 609 18.21 7.52 -1.64
N ASP A 610 17.30 7.35 -2.61
CA ASP A 610 16.35 8.38 -3.00
C ASP A 610 15.31 8.62 -1.89
N LYS A 611 14.94 9.88 -1.71
CA LYS A 611 13.95 10.30 -0.73
C LYS A 611 12.62 10.60 -1.40
N VAL A 612 11.53 10.27 -0.72
CA VAL A 612 10.19 10.76 -1.05
C VAL A 612 9.92 12.08 -0.35
N GLU A 613 9.18 12.97 -1.02
CA GLU A 613 8.84 14.30 -0.49
C GLU A 613 7.77 14.24 0.60
N ASN A 614 6.81 13.34 0.45
CA ASN A 614 5.67 13.21 1.35
C ASN A 614 5.90 12.08 2.37
N ILE A 615 5.37 12.27 3.57
CA ILE A 615 5.41 11.26 4.61
C ILE A 615 4.57 10.04 4.18
N PRO A 616 5.08 8.80 4.29
CA PRO A 616 4.40 7.61 3.76
C PRO A 616 3.26 7.06 4.64
N PHE A 617 2.83 7.82 5.65
CA PHE A 617 1.78 7.43 6.58
C PHE A 617 0.81 8.60 6.77
N THR A 618 -0.49 8.32 6.71
CA THR A 618 -1.56 9.28 7.02
C THR A 618 -1.79 9.41 8.52
N HIS A 619 -1.41 8.39 9.29
CA HIS A 619 -1.46 8.41 10.75
C HIS A 619 -0.24 7.70 11.35
N ILE A 620 0.39 8.34 12.34
CA ILE A 620 1.51 7.79 13.12
C ILE A 620 1.21 8.04 14.60
N ASN A 621 0.99 6.97 15.35
CA ASN A 621 0.90 7.00 16.81
C ASN A 621 1.90 6.00 17.40
N THR A 622 3.09 6.50 17.72
CA THR A 622 4.17 5.69 18.30
C THR A 622 3.95 5.35 19.77
N ALA A 623 3.00 5.97 20.48
CA ALA A 623 2.73 5.64 21.87
C ALA A 623 2.03 4.27 21.99
N ASP A 624 1.08 4.04 21.08
CA ASP A 624 0.24 2.83 21.04
C ASP A 624 0.72 1.81 19.99
N GLY A 625 1.58 2.24 19.06
CA GLY A 625 2.10 1.41 17.96
C GLY A 625 1.15 1.31 16.77
N ILE A 626 0.30 2.33 16.57
CA ILE A 626 -0.72 2.39 15.53
C ILE A 626 -0.18 3.20 14.35
N PHE A 627 -0.25 2.63 13.14
CA PHE A 627 0.30 3.23 11.93
C PHE A 627 -0.62 2.99 10.74
N THR A 628 -1.13 4.07 10.14
CA THR A 628 -1.94 3.98 8.93
C THR A 628 -1.11 4.43 7.73
N LYS A 629 -0.82 3.47 6.84
CA LYS A 629 -0.03 3.71 5.63
C LYS A 629 -0.83 4.54 4.63
N ASP A 630 -0.15 5.45 3.93
CA ASP A 630 -0.79 6.18 2.83
C ASP A 630 -1.09 5.22 1.65
N PRO A 631 -2.31 5.23 1.08
CA PRO A 631 -2.68 4.36 -0.04
C PRO A 631 -1.74 4.44 -1.25
N MET A 632 -1.05 5.57 -1.47
CA MET A 632 -0.03 5.71 -2.52
C MET A 632 1.12 4.70 -2.38
N TYR A 633 1.39 4.23 -1.15
CA TYR A 633 2.44 3.28 -0.83
C TYR A 633 1.89 1.90 -0.44
N ALA A 634 0.68 1.54 -0.89
CA ALA A 634 0.04 0.26 -0.59
C ALA A 634 0.92 -0.96 -0.92
N ASP A 635 1.74 -0.87 -1.97
CA ASP A 635 2.63 -1.93 -2.46
C ASP A 635 3.97 -2.05 -1.70
N LYS A 636 4.23 -1.16 -0.74
CA LYS A 636 5.49 -1.06 0.02
C LYS A 636 5.25 -1.09 1.52
N GLY A 637 6.30 -1.43 2.26
CA GLY A 637 6.28 -1.52 3.72
C GLY A 637 5.36 -2.61 4.22
N SER A 638 5.13 -2.58 5.53
CA SER A 638 4.28 -3.56 6.19
C SER A 638 2.80 -3.38 5.80
N ASN A 639 2.08 -4.48 5.80
CA ASN A 639 0.63 -4.58 5.63
C ASN A 639 -0.06 -4.94 6.96
N LEU A 640 0.64 -4.84 8.10
CA LEU A 640 0.02 -4.99 9.40
C LEU A 640 -0.98 -3.85 9.62
N ASN A 641 -2.25 -4.20 9.78
CA ASN A 641 -3.26 -3.28 10.29
C ASN A 641 -3.12 -3.27 11.82
N GLN A 642 -2.74 -2.11 12.38
CA GLN A 642 -2.74 -1.85 13.82
C GLN A 642 -3.56 -0.62 14.14
#